data_AF-A0A7X7NBX5-F1
#
_entry.id   AF-A0A7X7NBX5-F1
#
_cell.length_a   1.000
_cell.length_b   1.000
_cell.length_c   1.000
_cell.angle_alpha   90.00
_cell.angle_beta   90.00
_cell.angle_gamma   90.00
#
_symmetry.space_group_name_H-M   'P 1'
#
loop_
_entity.id
_entity.type
_entity.pdbx_description
1 polymer ?
#
loop_
_entity_poly.entity_id
_entity_poly.type
_entity_poly.pdbx_seq_one_letter_code
_entity_poly.pdbx_strand_id
1 'polypeptide(L)'
;MVRLDLDADANYDGQWNIADEYLEDNPGVMVLLNDDDDNNNKIMDKDDPGTVENEDDLRKITLAFAPASLSGATLKLEATTGSDNIKIWTAADRSGEPVNLPKIYRPGTGTASGGDESVSPLPSTLYVEGIAEGTAKLKLSFVNDETIFDEITLHVVKIGLLPDFNRDRKINDEDQSLLITKGPFRFWINDDKDEGNFTEGKKQDSSNVPGSSSPNHGDSKVNGRCDLLDFFPVWVNVKKLMEKQPPGVTFQFRLRQDDSALKIVYTTLSSGNAGEFQTTHCASCGPTLSQSSEVATTTAIAPSAVFPECFVEQLETGNGIVMAEGAAASDSPLILEVRNGDHVAFERKMPMKLSGVEAMFRLVSLRDLSAPGISLPSEPANLPDEVTDNANIFFLHGFRVTLGGARAWNSEMFKRLWQSASNSRYWGVTWKGDAGINTAFNYHKNVYNAFLTANKLKTLINDSGISGTKTVMAHSLGNMVVCSAIKDHQLVVSKYCMLNAAVPSEAFGSANISASSKSVLHHIEWDDYKEKTWSTEWHMYFPNDERNNLTWINRFRNIGGNIVNFYSNEDEVLMLHSSNDIWAGTGASWWEITEYGNHSWHKQEAFKGRAYNNPFYLACTDWCGWGFAMEWDDDGDLVRKYDAAAANAMPTDVLAVSPVFHLNPPEMMSLPNLLPLEDRQKLLNELLAKGIPALSPPCGAGDINGLAGKNMTDFKSNGWGRPKNEWLHSDIKNMAFYYTYLLFDELLGKKKD
;
A
#
# COMPACT_ATOMS: atom_id res chain seq x y z
N MET A 1 37.02 4.78 60.28
CA MET A 1 35.96 4.08 59.53
C MET A 1 36.03 4.60 58.12
N VAL A 2 36.18 3.71 57.15
CA VAL A 2 36.20 4.06 55.73
C VAL A 2 34.83 3.67 55.17
N ARG A 3 34.18 4.58 54.43
CA ARG A 3 32.99 4.28 53.63
C ARG A 3 33.41 4.28 52.17
N LEU A 4 32.97 3.28 51.43
CA LEU A 4 33.15 3.13 49.99
C LEU A 4 31.79 2.69 49.46
N ASP A 5 31.31 3.38 48.44
CA ASP A 5 29.95 3.25 47.94
C ASP A 5 29.92 3.36 46.42
N LEU A 6 29.10 2.52 45.81
CA LEU A 6 28.80 2.44 44.40
C LEU A 6 27.29 2.24 44.22
N ASP A 7 26.49 3.29 44.44
CA ASP A 7 25.04 3.15 44.41
C ASP A 7 24.41 3.38 43.02
N ALA A 8 23.23 2.80 42.81
CA ALA A 8 22.31 3.14 41.73
C ALA A 8 20.83 3.13 42.20
N ASP A 9 19.93 3.71 41.40
CA ASP A 9 18.49 3.59 41.65
C ASP A 9 18.04 2.19 41.21
N ALA A 10 17.98 1.27 42.17
CA ALA A 10 17.79 -0.16 41.94
C ALA A 10 16.34 -0.59 42.13
N ASN A 11 15.53 0.22 42.82
CA ASN A 11 14.09 0.04 42.92
C ASN A 11 13.31 0.85 41.86
N TYR A 12 13.98 1.75 41.13
CA TYR A 12 13.46 2.59 40.05
C TYR A 12 12.36 3.58 40.49
N ASP A 13 12.40 4.07 41.73
CA ASP A 13 11.46 5.06 42.25
C ASP A 13 11.95 6.52 42.10
N GLY A 14 13.16 6.71 41.56
CA GLY A 14 13.79 8.01 41.36
C GLY A 14 14.42 8.60 42.62
N GLN A 15 14.56 7.83 43.70
CA GLN A 15 15.29 8.17 44.91
C GLN A 15 16.51 7.26 45.05
N TRP A 16 17.66 7.81 45.48
CA TRP A 16 18.87 7.04 45.77
C TRP A 16 19.03 6.92 47.29
N ASN A 17 18.58 5.81 47.86
CA ASN A 17 18.53 5.64 49.31
C ASN A 17 18.79 4.19 49.74
N ILE A 18 18.72 3.93 51.04
CA ILE A 18 19.03 2.60 51.62
C ILE A 18 18.14 1.46 51.12
N ALA A 19 17.00 1.76 50.49
CA ALA A 19 16.15 0.76 49.84
C ALA A 19 16.79 0.15 48.58
N ASP A 20 17.76 0.84 47.97
CA ASP A 20 18.44 0.42 46.75
C ASP A 20 19.60 -0.54 47.03
N GLU A 21 20.27 -0.35 48.17
CA GLU A 21 21.53 -1.04 48.51
C GLU A 21 21.46 -2.57 48.46
N TYR A 22 20.34 -3.17 48.88
CA TYR A 22 20.21 -4.62 48.77
C TYR A 22 19.92 -5.07 47.32
N LEU A 23 19.21 -4.24 46.55
CA LEU A 23 18.71 -4.60 45.22
C LEU A 23 19.79 -4.46 44.13
N GLU A 24 20.72 -3.52 44.27
CA GLU A 24 21.81 -3.32 43.30
C GLU A 24 22.81 -4.47 43.23
N ASP A 25 22.90 -5.22 44.32
CA ASP A 25 23.72 -6.43 44.44
C ASP A 25 22.94 -7.68 44.02
N ASN A 26 21.67 -7.77 44.45
CA ASN A 26 20.78 -8.87 44.13
C ASN A 26 19.29 -8.43 44.15
N PRO A 27 18.62 -8.36 42.99
CA PRO A 27 18.97 -9.03 41.75
C PRO A 27 19.93 -8.28 40.81
N GLY A 28 20.24 -7.01 41.07
CA GLY A 28 21.01 -6.15 40.19
C GLY A 28 20.18 -5.05 39.52
N VAL A 29 20.88 -4.09 38.91
CA VAL A 29 20.34 -2.90 38.25
C VAL A 29 20.26 -3.13 36.74
N MET A 30 19.17 -2.70 36.13
CA MET A 30 18.94 -2.79 34.70
C MET A 30 19.49 -1.56 33.98
N VAL A 31 20.17 -1.83 32.87
CA VAL A 31 20.70 -0.84 31.93
C VAL A 31 20.08 -1.17 30.57
N LEU A 32 19.59 -0.17 29.84
CA LEU A 32 19.07 -0.43 28.51
C LEU A 32 20.21 -0.65 27.52
N LEU A 33 19.95 -1.50 26.53
CA LEU A 33 20.80 -1.56 25.35
C LEU A 33 20.57 -0.30 24.52
N ASN A 34 21.63 0.49 24.30
CA ASN A 34 21.57 1.77 23.58
C ASN A 34 21.51 1.57 22.05
N ASP A 35 20.44 0.90 21.56
CA ASP A 35 20.28 0.46 20.16
C ASP A 35 19.26 1.25 19.31
N ASP A 36 18.85 2.44 19.73
CA ASP A 36 18.16 3.46 18.92
C ASP A 36 19.11 4.59 18.47
N ASP A 37 18.54 5.68 17.93
CA ASP A 37 19.23 6.81 17.28
C ASP A 37 18.52 8.11 17.72
N ASP A 38 18.89 8.62 18.89
CA ASP A 38 18.28 9.80 19.50
C ASP A 38 18.62 11.10 18.74
N ASN A 39 19.84 11.18 18.20
CA ASN A 39 20.33 12.37 17.51
C ASN A 39 19.98 12.39 16.01
N ASN A 40 19.29 11.36 15.51
CA ASN A 40 18.84 11.18 14.12
C ASN A 40 19.99 11.22 13.09
N ASN A 41 21.17 10.71 13.44
CA ASN A 41 22.33 10.68 12.54
C ASN A 41 22.41 9.38 11.71
N LYS A 42 21.45 8.47 11.87
CA LYS A 42 21.32 7.16 11.20
C LYS A 42 22.34 6.13 11.65
N ILE A 43 22.86 6.27 12.87
CA ILE A 43 23.77 5.34 13.53
C ILE A 43 23.14 4.99 14.88
N MET A 44 23.19 3.71 15.28
CA MET A 44 22.79 3.34 16.63
C MET A 44 23.68 4.06 17.65
N ASP A 45 23.11 4.57 18.73
CA ASP A 45 23.86 5.36 19.69
C ASP A 45 25.03 4.56 20.28
N LYS A 46 24.88 3.28 20.63
CA LYS A 46 26.02 2.42 21.06
C LYS A 46 27.21 2.38 20.08
N ASP A 47 26.96 2.61 18.80
CA ASP A 47 27.92 2.60 17.70
C ASP A 47 28.33 4.03 17.26
N ASP A 48 27.70 5.08 17.79
CA ASP A 48 28.05 6.48 17.55
C ASP A 48 29.36 6.85 18.26
N PRO A 49 30.38 7.37 17.53
CA PRO A 49 31.67 7.75 18.10
C PRO A 49 31.66 9.08 18.88
N GLY A 50 30.56 9.84 18.90
CA GLY A 50 30.50 11.18 19.47
C GLY A 50 29.44 11.39 20.55
N THR A 51 29.20 12.67 20.85
CA THR A 51 28.10 13.12 21.72
C THR A 51 26.76 12.83 21.08
N VAL A 52 25.82 12.30 21.86
CA VAL A 52 24.44 12.05 21.44
C VAL A 52 23.52 13.10 22.06
N GLU A 53 22.89 13.90 21.20
CA GLU A 53 21.89 14.87 21.64
C GLU A 53 20.59 14.16 22.00
N ASN A 54 20.03 14.49 23.18
CA ASN A 54 18.81 13.87 23.74
C ASN A 54 18.94 12.42 24.24
N GLU A 55 20.17 11.91 24.39
CA GLU A 55 20.49 10.60 24.97
C GLU A 55 19.71 10.30 26.27
N ASP A 56 18.94 9.21 26.27
CA ASP A 56 18.09 8.82 27.38
C ASP A 56 18.22 7.35 27.87
N ASP A 57 19.13 6.56 27.29
CA ASP A 57 19.32 5.14 27.65
C ASP A 57 20.34 4.93 28.79
N LEU A 58 21.21 5.91 29.03
CA LEU A 58 22.29 5.83 30.01
C LEU A 58 21.80 5.76 31.47
N ARG A 59 22.26 4.75 32.21
CA ARG A 59 21.95 4.59 33.64
C ARG A 59 22.94 5.34 34.51
N LYS A 60 22.44 6.29 35.30
CA LYS A 60 23.25 7.00 36.29
C LYS A 60 23.66 6.07 37.45
N ILE A 61 24.94 6.08 37.80
CA ILE A 61 25.50 5.48 39.02
C ILE A 61 26.21 6.57 39.84
N THR A 62 26.27 6.39 41.16
CA THR A 62 26.97 7.30 42.06
C THR A 62 28.11 6.61 42.76
N LEU A 63 29.17 7.36 43.07
CA LEU A 63 30.36 6.82 43.72
C LEU A 63 30.71 7.71 44.89
N ALA A 64 30.97 7.10 46.05
CA ALA A 64 31.36 7.82 47.24
C ALA A 64 32.51 7.15 47.99
N PHE A 65 33.34 7.98 48.61
CA PHE A 65 34.38 7.54 49.52
C PHE A 65 34.55 8.52 50.68
N ALA A 66 34.66 8.00 51.91
CA ALA A 66 34.94 8.80 53.08
C ALA A 66 35.95 8.13 54.03
N PRO A 67 36.85 8.91 54.67
CA PRO A 67 37.02 10.36 54.51
C PRO A 67 37.80 10.71 53.24
N ALA A 68 37.35 11.75 52.51
CA ALA A 68 37.99 12.22 51.28
C ALA A 68 39.45 12.72 51.47
N SER A 69 39.87 12.99 52.71
CA SER A 69 41.22 13.45 53.05
C SER A 69 42.20 12.31 53.38
N LEU A 70 41.81 11.04 53.20
CA LEU A 70 42.67 9.91 53.51
C LEU A 70 43.91 9.90 52.61
N SER A 71 45.07 10.23 53.17
CA SER A 71 46.34 10.33 52.43
C SER A 71 46.83 8.95 51.97
N GLY A 72 47.30 8.86 50.73
CA GLY A 72 47.85 7.63 50.14
C GLY A 72 46.81 6.56 49.76
N ALA A 73 45.53 6.93 49.81
CA ALA A 73 44.43 6.11 49.36
C ALA A 73 44.30 6.12 47.83
N THR A 74 44.14 4.94 47.25
CA THR A 74 43.90 4.76 45.81
C THR A 74 42.70 3.83 45.63
N LEU A 75 41.80 4.21 44.73
CA LEU A 75 40.57 3.48 44.44
C LEU A 75 40.66 2.92 43.02
N LYS A 76 40.16 1.70 42.82
CA LYS A 76 40.08 1.05 41.52
C LYS A 76 38.63 0.80 41.18
N LEU A 77 38.19 1.34 40.05
CA LEU A 77 36.92 0.97 39.42
C LEU A 77 37.23 -0.05 38.32
N GLU A 78 36.61 -1.22 38.37
CA GLU A 78 36.81 -2.26 37.37
C GLU A 78 35.52 -3.04 37.08
N ALA A 79 35.35 -3.48 35.84
CA ALA A 79 34.35 -4.48 35.51
C ALA A 79 34.97 -5.86 35.76
N THR A 80 34.57 -6.55 36.84
CA THR A 80 35.12 -7.86 37.19
C THR A 80 34.66 -8.96 36.25
N THR A 81 33.49 -8.77 35.63
CA THR A 81 32.93 -9.60 34.55
C THR A 81 32.10 -8.74 33.60
N GLY A 82 31.99 -9.15 32.33
CA GLY A 82 31.04 -8.56 31.39
C GLY A 82 31.40 -7.14 30.92
N SER A 83 32.69 -6.78 30.90
CA SER A 83 33.16 -5.49 30.38
C SER A 83 32.70 -5.21 28.95
N ASP A 84 32.54 -6.26 28.14
CA ASP A 84 32.12 -6.13 26.74
C ASP A 84 30.62 -5.82 26.59
N ASN A 85 29.86 -5.84 27.69
CA ASN A 85 28.44 -5.53 27.70
C ASN A 85 28.16 -4.04 27.97
N ILE A 86 29.12 -3.30 28.54
CA ILE A 86 28.91 -1.92 28.99
C ILE A 86 30.02 -0.96 28.53
N LYS A 87 29.67 0.32 28.43
CA LYS A 87 30.62 1.45 28.44
C LYS A 87 30.27 2.37 29.61
N ILE A 88 31.25 3.12 30.10
CA ILE A 88 31.05 4.07 31.20
C ILE A 88 31.47 5.46 30.76
N TRP A 89 30.65 6.46 31.07
CA TRP A 89 30.82 7.84 30.66
C TRP A 89 30.80 8.78 31.86
N THR A 90 31.49 9.91 31.73
CA THR A 90 31.46 10.99 32.74
C THR A 90 30.31 11.96 32.54
N ALA A 91 29.64 11.90 31.39
CA ALA A 91 28.53 12.77 31.01
C ALA A 91 27.34 11.93 30.52
N ALA A 92 26.12 12.45 30.71
CA ALA A 92 24.88 11.77 30.34
C ALA A 92 24.64 11.72 28.81
N ASP A 93 25.26 12.64 28.06
CA ASP A 93 25.18 12.77 26.60
C ASP A 93 26.35 12.08 25.88
N ARG A 94 27.10 11.25 26.62
CA ARG A 94 28.33 10.58 26.14
C ARG A 94 29.42 11.55 25.68
N SER A 95 29.39 12.81 26.10
CA SER A 95 30.47 13.76 25.79
C SER A 95 31.81 13.35 26.44
N GLY A 96 32.87 13.39 25.62
CA GLY A 96 34.22 13.00 26.01
C GLY A 96 34.59 11.60 25.53
N GLU A 97 35.58 10.99 26.19
CA GLU A 97 36.00 9.61 25.92
C GLU A 97 35.42 8.68 26.98
N PRO A 98 35.07 7.43 26.63
CA PRO A 98 34.61 6.46 27.62
C PRO A 98 35.70 6.17 28.65
N VAL A 99 35.29 5.91 29.89
CA VAL A 99 36.16 5.53 30.99
C VAL A 99 36.75 4.15 30.71
N ASN A 100 38.03 4.12 30.35
CA ASN A 100 38.77 2.87 30.18
C ASN A 100 38.93 2.15 31.53
N LEU A 101 38.31 0.96 31.65
CA LEU A 101 38.42 0.10 32.83
C LEU A 101 39.58 -0.90 32.69
N PRO A 102 40.30 -1.23 33.78
CA PRO A 102 40.15 -0.66 35.13
C PRO A 102 40.69 0.78 35.19
N LYS A 103 40.03 1.64 35.99
CA LYS A 103 40.42 3.03 36.20
C LYS A 103 40.82 3.27 37.65
N ILE A 104 41.96 3.96 37.85
CA ILE A 104 42.45 4.35 39.17
C ILE A 104 42.05 5.80 39.47
N TYR A 105 41.54 6.01 40.68
CA TYR A 105 41.13 7.30 41.22
C TYR A 105 41.77 7.57 42.58
N ARG A 106 41.84 8.86 42.95
CA ARG A 106 42.15 9.32 44.31
C ARG A 106 40.88 9.81 45.03
N PRO A 107 40.78 9.67 46.36
CA PRO A 107 39.67 10.25 47.11
C PRO A 107 39.65 11.78 47.05
N GLY A 108 38.55 12.37 46.55
CA GLY A 108 38.29 13.80 46.58
C GLY A 108 39.46 14.70 46.13
N THR A 109 39.79 15.73 46.92
CA THR A 109 40.89 16.67 46.64
C THR A 109 42.25 16.21 47.16
N GLY A 110 42.37 15.01 47.76
CA GLY A 110 43.62 14.53 48.38
C GLY A 110 44.79 14.42 47.39
N THR A 111 46.00 14.80 47.79
CA THR A 111 47.21 14.66 46.95
C THR A 111 47.51 13.19 46.66
N ALA A 112 47.78 12.83 45.41
CA ALA A 112 48.12 11.47 45.01
C ALA A 112 49.29 10.90 45.84
N SER A 113 49.24 9.62 46.18
CA SER A 113 50.36 8.88 46.78
C SER A 113 51.57 8.98 45.84
N GLY A 114 52.67 9.54 46.33
CA GLY A 114 53.93 9.61 45.56
C GLY A 114 54.07 10.78 44.60
N GLY A 115 53.14 11.75 44.58
CA GLY A 115 53.29 12.99 43.81
C GLY A 115 52.89 12.92 42.33
N ASP A 116 52.21 11.86 41.90
CA ASP A 116 51.68 11.74 40.54
C ASP A 116 50.35 12.51 40.40
N GLU A 117 50.42 13.78 40.01
CA GLU A 117 49.25 14.64 39.77
C GLU A 117 48.35 14.16 38.60
N SER A 118 48.72 13.10 37.87
CA SER A 118 47.95 12.57 36.74
C SER A 118 46.73 11.71 37.15
N VAL A 119 46.60 11.33 38.43
CA VAL A 119 45.46 10.53 38.92
C VAL A 119 44.24 11.42 39.18
N SER A 120 43.15 11.15 38.46
CA SER A 120 41.88 11.88 38.57
C SER A 120 41.22 11.69 39.94
N PRO A 121 40.53 12.72 40.48
CA PRO A 121 39.67 12.55 41.65
C PRO A 121 38.51 11.62 41.32
N LEU A 122 38.01 10.87 42.31
CA LEU A 122 36.81 10.04 42.16
C LEU A 122 35.61 10.92 41.77
N PRO A 123 34.97 10.69 40.61
CA PRO A 123 33.76 11.40 40.24
C PRO A 123 32.61 10.97 41.15
N SER A 124 31.72 11.90 41.52
CA SER A 124 30.52 11.56 42.30
C SER A 124 29.44 10.86 41.48
N THR A 125 29.55 10.91 40.16
CA THR A 125 28.56 10.38 39.22
C THR A 125 29.24 9.88 37.97
N LEU A 126 28.78 8.74 37.48
CA LEU A 126 29.10 8.18 36.17
C LEU A 126 27.80 7.71 35.52
N TYR A 127 27.87 7.44 34.22
CA TYR A 127 26.75 6.95 33.44
C TYR A 127 27.14 5.66 32.73
N VAL A 128 26.32 4.63 32.85
CA VAL A 128 26.55 3.31 32.27
C VAL A 128 25.68 3.18 31.03
N GLU A 129 26.31 2.88 29.91
CA GLU A 129 25.68 2.57 28.63
C GLU A 129 25.71 1.06 28.41
N GLY A 130 24.60 0.46 27.99
CA GLY A 130 24.56 -0.92 27.53
C GLY A 130 24.92 -1.02 26.05
N ILE A 131 25.92 -1.84 25.71
CA ILE A 131 26.38 -2.05 24.32
C ILE A 131 26.16 -3.48 23.81
N ALA A 132 25.91 -4.44 24.71
CA ALA A 132 25.50 -5.80 24.37
C ALA A 132 24.67 -6.41 25.51
N GLU A 133 23.63 -7.18 25.17
CA GLU A 133 22.81 -7.87 26.18
C GLU A 133 23.66 -8.81 27.04
N GLY A 134 23.44 -8.79 28.34
CA GLY A 134 24.19 -9.63 29.27
C GLY A 134 24.24 -9.09 30.68
N THR A 135 25.17 -9.62 31.47
CA THR A 135 25.42 -9.17 32.84
C THR A 135 26.84 -8.64 32.95
N ALA A 136 27.02 -7.51 33.62
CA ALA A 136 28.32 -6.99 34.05
C ALA A 136 28.35 -6.86 35.58
N LYS A 137 29.53 -6.93 36.17
CA LYS A 137 29.74 -6.65 37.60
C LYS A 137 30.73 -5.52 37.71
N LEU A 138 30.30 -4.39 38.26
CA LEU A 138 31.12 -3.20 38.41
C LEU A 138 31.54 -3.09 39.87
N LYS A 139 32.84 -3.10 40.11
CA LYS A 139 33.42 -3.11 41.46
C LYS A 139 34.23 -1.85 41.66
N LEU A 140 33.95 -1.14 42.75
CA LEU A 140 34.81 -0.09 43.28
C LEU A 140 35.54 -0.65 44.49
N SER A 141 36.88 -0.68 44.46
CA SER A 141 37.67 -1.27 45.55
C SER A 141 38.81 -0.37 46.01
N PHE A 142 39.23 -0.55 47.26
CA PHE A 142 40.45 0.06 47.76
C PHE A 142 41.67 -0.70 47.22
N VAL A 143 42.57 -0.04 46.50
CA VAL A 143 43.73 -0.70 45.85
C VAL A 143 44.65 -1.37 46.87
N ASN A 144 44.81 -0.77 48.04
CA ASN A 144 45.74 -1.28 49.05
C ASN A 144 45.14 -2.46 49.83
N ASP A 145 43.82 -2.68 49.74
CA ASP A 145 43.10 -3.80 50.34
C ASP A 145 41.79 -4.05 49.57
N GLU A 146 41.85 -4.91 48.54
CA GLU A 146 40.70 -5.20 47.68
C GLU A 146 39.54 -5.94 48.39
N THR A 147 39.69 -6.26 49.68
CA THR A 147 38.60 -6.77 50.53
C THR A 147 37.67 -5.66 51.02
N ILE A 148 38.10 -4.39 50.93
CA ILE A 148 37.24 -3.22 51.11
C ILE A 148 36.78 -2.81 49.71
N PHE A 149 35.57 -3.22 49.37
CA PHE A 149 34.96 -2.93 48.08
C PHE A 149 33.47 -2.72 48.25
N ASP A 150 32.91 -2.11 47.22
CA ASP A 150 31.49 -2.16 46.93
C ASP A 150 31.31 -2.62 45.47
N GLU A 151 30.24 -3.33 45.18
CA GLU A 151 29.99 -3.95 43.88
C GLU A 151 28.51 -3.83 43.51
N ILE A 152 28.24 -3.55 42.24
CA ILE A 152 26.89 -3.63 41.68
C ILE A 152 26.84 -4.62 40.54
N THR A 153 25.71 -5.31 40.44
CA THR A 153 25.40 -6.17 39.29
C THR A 153 24.57 -5.39 38.29
N LEU A 154 25.01 -5.33 37.03
CA LEU A 154 24.34 -4.63 35.94
C LEU A 154 23.77 -5.65 34.94
N HIS A 155 22.51 -5.51 34.58
CA HIS A 155 21.82 -6.31 33.57
C HIS A 155 21.50 -5.44 32.36
N VAL A 156 22.23 -5.65 31.27
CA VAL A 156 21.94 -4.98 30.00
C VAL A 156 20.78 -5.71 29.34
N VAL A 157 19.63 -5.03 29.23
CA VAL A 157 18.38 -5.57 28.70
C VAL A 157 17.94 -4.80 27.46
N LYS A 158 17.53 -5.52 26.42
CA LYS A 158 16.87 -4.92 25.28
C LYS A 158 15.38 -4.72 25.58
N ILE A 159 14.92 -3.48 25.43
CA ILE A 159 13.49 -3.16 25.29
C ILE A 159 13.23 -2.65 23.88
N GLY A 160 12.00 -2.72 23.41
CA GLY A 160 11.67 -2.33 22.05
C GLY A 160 10.29 -1.75 21.89
N LEU A 161 10.19 -0.76 21.02
CA LEU A 161 8.95 -0.23 20.48
C LEU A 161 9.12 -0.10 18.96
N LEU A 162 8.69 -1.12 18.23
CA LEU A 162 9.03 -1.29 16.81
C LEU A 162 7.80 -1.53 15.95
N PRO A 163 7.68 -0.87 14.78
CA PRO A 163 6.68 -1.25 13.80
C PRO A 163 7.18 -2.41 12.93
N ASP A 164 6.26 -3.05 12.20
CA ASP A 164 6.62 -3.86 11.02
C ASP A 164 7.01 -2.91 9.89
N PHE A 165 8.28 -2.49 9.88
CA PHE A 165 8.78 -1.42 9.03
C PHE A 165 8.87 -1.90 7.58
N ASN A 166 9.38 -3.12 7.38
CA ASN A 166 9.53 -3.70 6.05
C ASN A 166 8.20 -4.22 5.47
N ARG A 167 7.18 -4.45 6.33
CA ARG A 167 5.83 -4.96 6.03
C ARG A 167 5.86 -6.43 5.58
N ASP A 168 6.73 -7.22 6.19
CA ASP A 168 6.86 -8.66 5.95
C ASP A 168 5.97 -9.50 6.89
N ARG A 169 5.18 -8.83 7.73
CA ARG A 169 4.23 -9.38 8.72
C ARG A 169 4.92 -9.92 9.97
N LYS A 170 6.22 -9.67 10.13
CA LYS A 170 7.02 -9.98 11.30
C LYS A 170 7.72 -8.71 11.77
N ILE A 171 8.24 -8.73 12.99
CA ILE A 171 9.02 -7.63 13.55
C ILE A 171 10.30 -8.21 14.12
N ASN A 172 11.46 -7.73 13.67
CA ASN A 172 12.77 -8.22 14.09
C ASN A 172 13.84 -7.12 14.01
N ASP A 173 15.12 -7.47 14.18
CA ASP A 173 16.23 -6.51 14.18
C ASP A 173 16.43 -5.80 12.82
N GLU A 174 15.92 -6.36 11.72
CA GLU A 174 15.86 -5.68 10.42
C GLU A 174 14.98 -4.43 10.48
N ASP A 175 13.84 -4.49 11.19
CA ASP A 175 12.94 -3.35 11.36
C ASP A 175 13.58 -2.24 12.21
N GLN A 176 14.32 -2.59 13.26
CA GLN A 176 15.14 -1.63 14.03
C GLN A 176 16.18 -0.96 13.10
N SER A 177 16.88 -1.75 12.29
CA SER A 177 17.89 -1.24 11.36
C SER A 177 17.27 -0.29 10.33
N LEU A 178 16.07 -0.59 9.84
CA LEU A 178 15.35 0.27 8.90
C LEU A 178 14.82 1.54 9.56
N LEU A 179 14.30 1.47 10.78
CA LEU A 179 13.84 2.64 11.54
C LEU A 179 14.98 3.67 11.72
N ILE A 180 16.19 3.19 11.98
CA ILE A 180 17.39 4.03 12.10
C ILE A 180 17.83 4.56 10.73
N THR A 181 18.02 3.68 9.75
CA THR A 181 18.65 4.05 8.47
C THR A 181 17.72 4.80 7.51
N LYS A 182 16.40 4.60 7.62
CA LYS A 182 15.36 5.23 6.80
C LYS A 182 14.62 6.35 7.54
N GLY A 183 14.84 6.50 8.84
CA GLY A 183 14.16 7.47 9.69
C GLY A 183 12.72 7.05 10.03
N PRO A 184 11.82 7.99 10.36
CA PRO A 184 10.57 7.67 11.05
C PRO A 184 9.67 6.70 10.27
N PHE A 185 8.93 5.85 10.99
CA PHE A 185 7.91 5.02 10.36
C PHE A 185 6.78 5.89 9.81
N ARG A 186 6.42 5.71 8.53
CA ARG A 186 5.48 6.56 7.80
C ARG A 186 4.19 5.82 7.54
N PHE A 187 3.08 6.35 8.04
CA PHE A 187 1.77 5.76 7.87
C PHE A 187 0.70 6.83 7.63
N TRP A 188 -0.55 6.40 7.41
CA TRP A 188 -1.66 7.29 7.10
C TRP A 188 -2.72 7.34 8.20
N ILE A 189 -3.56 8.37 8.13
CA ILE A 189 -4.75 8.54 8.96
C ILE A 189 -5.88 7.66 8.40
N ASN A 190 -6.59 6.94 9.25
CA ASN A 190 -7.77 6.14 8.91
C ASN A 190 -9.02 7.04 8.69
N ASP A 191 -8.90 7.96 7.73
CA ASP A 191 -9.84 9.07 7.48
C ASP A 191 -10.93 8.77 6.44
N ASP A 192 -11.10 7.50 6.08
CA ASP A 192 -12.14 7.02 5.18
C ASP A 192 -13.26 6.30 5.96
N LYS A 193 -14.17 5.60 5.28
CA LYS A 193 -15.34 4.97 5.90
C LYS A 193 -15.56 3.54 5.43
N ASP A 194 -14.51 2.73 5.55
CA ASP A 194 -14.55 1.32 5.20
C ASP A 194 -15.29 0.47 6.24
N GLU A 195 -16.12 -0.45 5.77
CA GLU A 195 -16.92 -1.32 6.64
C GLU A 195 -17.07 -2.74 6.07
N GLY A 196 -17.22 -3.73 6.95
CA GLY A 196 -17.53 -5.11 6.58
C GLY A 196 -16.42 -5.87 5.86
N ASN A 197 -16.80 -6.86 5.05
CA ASN A 197 -15.88 -7.73 4.30
C ASN A 197 -15.59 -7.25 2.88
N PHE A 198 -16.45 -6.38 2.36
CA PHE A 198 -16.38 -5.80 1.04
C PHE A 198 -17.25 -4.54 0.97
N THR A 199 -16.96 -3.66 0.01
CA THR A 199 -17.70 -2.41 -0.20
C THR A 199 -18.15 -2.30 -1.65
N GLU A 200 -19.45 -2.13 -1.91
CA GLU A 200 -20.01 -2.07 -3.27
C GLU A 200 -21.06 -0.97 -3.47
N GLY A 201 -21.34 -0.64 -4.73
CA GLY A 201 -22.40 0.31 -5.13
C GLY A 201 -22.07 1.78 -4.86
N LYS A 202 -23.08 2.66 -4.79
CA LYS A 202 -22.90 4.12 -4.59
C LYS A 202 -22.15 4.49 -3.30
N LYS A 203 -22.03 3.57 -2.34
CA LYS A 203 -21.19 3.73 -1.14
C LYS A 203 -19.69 3.84 -1.51
N GLN A 204 -19.25 3.12 -2.55
CA GLN A 204 -17.85 2.93 -3.00
C GLN A 204 -17.11 4.21 -3.42
N ASP A 205 -17.80 5.17 -4.08
CA ASP A 205 -17.15 6.37 -4.65
C ASP A 205 -16.91 7.47 -3.62
N SER A 206 -17.55 7.37 -2.44
CA SER A 206 -17.39 8.35 -1.36
C SER A 206 -16.81 7.76 -0.08
N SER A 207 -16.98 6.46 0.19
CA SER A 207 -16.48 5.85 1.43
C SER A 207 -14.96 5.71 1.44
N ASN A 208 -14.36 5.32 0.32
CA ASN A 208 -12.90 5.14 0.19
C ASN A 208 -12.16 6.43 -0.21
N VAL A 209 -12.87 7.58 -0.30
CA VAL A 209 -12.21 8.85 -0.59
C VAL A 209 -11.66 9.38 0.74
N PRO A 210 -10.35 9.66 0.83
CA PRO A 210 -9.77 10.23 2.04
C PRO A 210 -10.43 11.55 2.44
N GLY A 211 -10.55 11.77 3.75
CA GLY A 211 -11.15 12.97 4.35
C GLY A 211 -12.67 12.89 4.49
N SER A 212 -13.20 11.72 4.86
CA SER A 212 -14.60 11.51 5.20
C SER A 212 -15.04 12.42 6.36
N SER A 213 -16.29 12.91 6.33
CA SER A 213 -16.89 13.64 7.45
C SER A 213 -17.28 12.73 8.63
N SER A 214 -17.19 11.42 8.47
CA SER A 214 -17.44 10.41 9.50
C SER A 214 -16.39 9.31 9.33
N PRO A 215 -15.12 9.62 9.64
CA PRO A 215 -14.02 8.69 9.43
C PRO A 215 -14.08 7.52 10.41
N ASN A 216 -13.51 6.36 10.04
CA ASN A 216 -13.46 5.18 10.90
C ASN A 216 -12.69 5.45 12.20
N HIS A 217 -11.56 6.18 12.12
CA HIS A 217 -10.84 6.65 13.31
C HIS A 217 -11.70 7.53 14.24
N GLY A 218 -12.89 7.96 13.81
CA GLY A 218 -13.83 8.78 14.59
C GLY A 218 -14.61 8.00 15.66
N ASP A 219 -14.69 6.66 15.58
CA ASP A 219 -15.45 5.85 16.54
C ASP A 219 -14.54 5.09 17.54
N SER A 220 -14.97 3.96 18.11
CA SER A 220 -14.20 3.20 19.12
C SER A 220 -14.09 1.72 18.79
N LYS A 221 -14.11 1.36 17.51
CA LYS A 221 -13.99 -0.02 17.06
C LYS A 221 -13.35 -0.11 15.67
N VAL A 222 -12.90 -1.30 15.32
CA VAL A 222 -12.63 -1.69 13.94
C VAL A 222 -13.97 -1.92 13.23
N ASN A 223 -14.15 -1.35 12.04
CA ASN A 223 -15.41 -1.31 11.31
C ASN A 223 -15.60 -2.48 10.32
N GLY A 224 -14.64 -3.40 10.25
CA GLY A 224 -14.71 -4.62 9.46
C GLY A 224 -13.33 -5.06 8.96
N ARG A 225 -13.30 -6.05 8.06
CA ARG A 225 -12.05 -6.48 7.42
C ARG A 225 -11.52 -5.48 6.39
N CYS A 226 -12.38 -4.67 5.78
CA CYS A 226 -11.93 -3.60 4.89
C CYS A 226 -11.11 -2.56 5.67
N ASP A 227 -11.55 -2.22 6.88
CA ASP A 227 -10.93 -1.22 7.76
C ASP A 227 -9.56 -1.67 8.32
N LEU A 228 -9.31 -2.98 8.43
CA LEU A 228 -8.01 -3.51 8.87
C LEU A 228 -6.83 -3.12 7.96
N LEU A 229 -7.10 -2.64 6.74
CA LEU A 229 -6.08 -2.12 5.84
C LEU A 229 -5.39 -0.87 6.42
N ASP A 230 -6.10 -0.12 7.26
CA ASP A 230 -5.67 1.12 7.90
C ASP A 230 -5.02 0.92 9.27
N PHE A 231 -4.68 -0.33 9.61
CA PHE A 231 -3.95 -0.68 10.81
C PHE A 231 -2.55 -1.20 10.49
N PHE A 232 -1.60 -0.91 11.38
CA PHE A 232 -0.23 -1.44 11.36
C PHE A 232 0.15 -2.03 12.72
N PRO A 233 0.96 -3.09 12.80
CA PRO A 233 1.41 -3.64 14.07
C PRO A 233 2.55 -2.80 14.68
N VAL A 234 2.55 -2.72 16.01
CA VAL A 234 3.67 -2.22 16.81
C VAL A 234 3.99 -3.25 17.90
N TRP A 235 5.25 -3.66 17.98
CA TRP A 235 5.76 -4.57 19.00
C TRP A 235 6.29 -3.81 20.21
N VAL A 236 5.69 -4.10 21.36
CA VAL A 236 6.18 -3.73 22.68
C VAL A 236 6.99 -4.91 23.23
N ASN A 237 8.31 -4.79 23.22
CA ASN A 237 9.21 -5.80 23.75
C ASN A 237 9.75 -5.38 25.12
N VAL A 238 9.25 -5.99 26.19
CA VAL A 238 9.73 -5.74 27.56
C VAL A 238 10.00 -7.03 28.34
N LYS A 239 9.97 -8.19 27.67
CA LYS A 239 10.10 -9.49 28.33
C LYS A 239 11.35 -9.59 29.20
N LYS A 240 12.51 -9.18 28.65
CA LYS A 240 13.79 -9.21 29.37
C LYS A 240 13.82 -8.27 30.56
N LEU A 241 13.15 -7.12 30.46
CA LEU A 241 12.97 -6.20 31.58
C LEU A 241 12.11 -6.85 32.68
N MET A 242 10.99 -7.50 32.32
CA MET A 242 10.13 -8.20 33.29
C MET A 242 10.84 -9.39 33.97
N GLU A 243 11.65 -10.15 33.23
CA GLU A 243 12.49 -11.24 33.77
C GLU A 243 13.51 -10.74 34.81
N LYS A 244 13.87 -9.45 34.76
CA LYS A 244 14.87 -8.80 35.62
C LYS A 244 14.26 -7.83 36.64
N GLN A 245 12.94 -7.75 36.72
CA GLN A 245 12.24 -6.89 37.66
C GLN A 245 12.59 -7.26 39.12
N PRO A 246 12.98 -6.29 39.96
CA PRO A 246 13.36 -6.58 41.33
C PRO A 246 12.17 -6.97 42.21
N PRO A 247 12.38 -7.83 43.24
CA PRO A 247 11.33 -8.20 44.18
C PRO A 247 10.70 -6.98 44.86
N GLY A 248 9.37 -6.91 44.85
CA GLY A 248 8.63 -5.82 45.50
C GLY A 248 8.42 -4.56 44.65
N VAL A 249 9.05 -4.48 43.47
CA VAL A 249 8.73 -3.49 42.44
C VAL A 249 7.71 -4.08 41.48
N THR A 250 6.73 -3.28 41.06
CA THR A 250 5.75 -3.64 40.02
C THR A 250 5.73 -2.54 38.97
N PHE A 251 6.25 -2.83 37.77
CA PHE A 251 6.22 -1.86 36.69
C PHE A 251 4.81 -1.69 36.11
N GLN A 252 4.49 -0.44 35.78
CA GLN A 252 3.36 -0.08 34.94
C GLN A 252 3.87 0.25 33.54
N PHE A 253 3.22 -0.34 32.54
CA PHE A 253 3.54 -0.12 31.13
C PHE A 253 2.45 0.73 30.49
N ARG A 254 2.85 1.71 29.68
CA ARG A 254 1.92 2.51 28.89
C ARG A 254 2.54 2.99 27.58
N LEU A 255 1.66 3.26 26.62
CA LEU A 255 2.01 4.08 25.47
C LEU A 255 1.60 5.53 25.70
N ARG A 256 2.40 6.45 25.17
CA ARG A 256 2.14 7.89 25.16
C ARG A 256 2.48 8.46 23.79
N GLN A 257 1.73 9.46 23.37
CA GLN A 257 2.06 10.33 22.24
C GLN A 257 1.60 11.75 22.59
N ASP A 258 2.44 12.75 22.39
CA ASP A 258 2.18 14.13 22.87
C ASP A 258 0.89 14.74 22.31
N ASP A 259 0.54 14.41 21.07
CA ASP A 259 -0.63 14.93 20.37
C ASP A 259 -1.80 13.93 20.29
N SER A 260 -1.64 12.72 20.86
CA SER A 260 -2.67 11.68 20.90
C SER A 260 -3.25 11.33 19.51
N ALA A 261 -2.40 11.31 18.48
CA ALA A 261 -2.79 11.05 17.09
C ALA A 261 -3.03 9.57 16.73
N LEU A 262 -3.00 8.67 17.72
CA LEU A 262 -3.15 7.22 17.52
C LEU A 262 -4.25 6.60 18.39
N LYS A 263 -4.82 5.52 17.86
CA LYS A 263 -5.61 4.53 18.61
C LYS A 263 -5.01 3.15 18.45
N ILE A 264 -5.23 2.29 19.43
CA ILE A 264 -4.66 0.94 19.48
C ILE A 264 -5.70 -0.14 19.78
N VAL A 265 -5.42 -1.36 19.34
CA VAL A 265 -6.11 -2.59 19.71
C VAL A 265 -5.07 -3.54 20.29
N TYR A 266 -5.29 -4.01 21.52
CA TYR A 266 -4.44 -5.04 22.15
C TYR A 266 -4.67 -6.40 21.48
N THR A 267 -3.61 -7.20 21.35
CA THR A 267 -3.69 -8.53 20.73
C THR A 267 -2.88 -9.56 21.50
N THR A 268 -3.05 -10.84 21.15
CA THR A 268 -2.16 -11.94 21.57
C THR A 268 -1.09 -12.27 20.53
N LEU A 269 -0.88 -11.42 19.52
CA LEU A 269 0.12 -11.66 18.49
C LEU A 269 1.54 -11.45 19.04
N SER A 270 2.48 -12.12 18.40
CA SER A 270 3.93 -12.07 18.66
C SER A 270 4.65 -11.36 17.53
N SER A 271 5.92 -11.04 17.73
CA SER A 271 6.77 -10.46 16.69
C SER A 271 6.93 -11.40 15.47
N GLY A 272 6.79 -12.71 15.62
CA GLY A 272 6.84 -13.67 14.52
C GLY A 272 5.60 -13.72 13.63
N ASN A 273 4.51 -13.06 14.04
CA ASN A 273 3.23 -13.04 13.33
C ASN A 273 2.48 -11.70 13.49
N ALA A 274 3.21 -10.61 13.59
CA ALA A 274 2.69 -9.28 13.91
C ALA A 274 1.61 -8.79 12.93
N GLY A 275 1.79 -9.03 11.63
CA GLY A 275 0.87 -8.59 10.57
C GLY A 275 -0.27 -9.57 10.26
N GLU A 276 -0.42 -10.67 11.02
CA GLU A 276 -1.39 -11.72 10.71
C GLU A 276 -2.84 -11.21 10.68
N PHE A 277 -3.20 -10.20 11.47
CA PHE A 277 -4.56 -9.63 11.44
C PHE A 277 -5.01 -9.15 10.05
N GLN A 278 -4.08 -8.86 9.14
CA GLN A 278 -4.39 -8.46 7.76
C GLN A 278 -4.66 -9.65 6.83
N THR A 279 -4.18 -10.85 7.15
CA THR A 279 -4.11 -12.00 6.22
C THR A 279 -4.66 -13.31 6.79
N THR A 280 -4.84 -13.41 8.10
CA THR A 280 -5.40 -14.55 8.83
C THR A 280 -6.37 -14.05 9.91
N HIS A 281 -7.27 -14.93 10.37
CA HIS A 281 -8.27 -14.54 11.34
C HIS A 281 -7.66 -14.43 12.74
N CYS A 282 -7.72 -13.25 13.35
CA CYS A 282 -7.30 -13.04 14.73
C CYS A 282 -8.53 -12.90 15.64
N ALA A 283 -8.71 -13.82 16.58
CA ALA A 283 -9.88 -13.89 17.48
C ALA A 283 -9.64 -13.35 18.90
N SER A 284 -8.42 -12.91 19.18
CA SER A 284 -7.96 -12.54 20.53
C SER A 284 -7.44 -11.12 20.56
N CYS A 285 -8.35 -10.19 20.29
CA CYS A 285 -8.12 -8.75 20.23
C CYS A 285 -8.97 -7.98 21.26
N GLY A 286 -8.64 -6.70 21.42
CA GLY A 286 -9.38 -5.73 22.21
C GLY A 286 -9.00 -5.73 23.69
N PRO A 287 -9.65 -4.87 24.51
CA PRO A 287 -9.28 -4.64 25.92
C PRO A 287 -9.32 -5.89 26.82
N THR A 288 -10.05 -6.93 26.40
CA THR A 288 -10.18 -8.20 27.13
C THR A 288 -9.63 -9.40 26.35
N LEU A 289 -8.97 -9.17 25.21
CA LEU A 289 -8.39 -10.20 24.33
C LEU A 289 -9.39 -11.30 23.91
N SER A 290 -10.66 -10.92 23.72
CA SER A 290 -11.76 -11.85 23.44
C SER A 290 -12.57 -11.48 22.20
N GLN A 291 -12.11 -10.49 21.43
CA GLN A 291 -12.79 -9.99 20.24
C GLN A 291 -12.03 -10.38 18.98
N SER A 292 -12.75 -10.56 17.88
CA SER A 292 -12.11 -10.68 16.57
C SER A 292 -11.57 -9.34 16.10
N SER A 293 -10.44 -9.34 15.39
CA SER A 293 -9.78 -8.12 14.88
C SER A 293 -10.73 -7.22 14.10
N GLU A 294 -11.61 -7.78 13.26
CA GLU A 294 -12.52 -7.02 12.40
C GLU A 294 -13.66 -6.27 13.13
N VAL A 295 -13.79 -6.45 14.45
CA VAL A 295 -14.80 -5.79 15.30
C VAL A 295 -14.24 -5.38 16.66
N ALA A 296 -12.91 -5.39 16.80
CA ALA A 296 -12.25 -5.15 18.06
C ALA A 296 -12.43 -3.69 18.51
N THR A 297 -12.49 -3.46 19.82
CA THR A 297 -12.56 -2.12 20.40
C THR A 297 -11.20 -1.44 20.30
N THR A 298 -11.18 -0.25 19.70
CA THR A 298 -10.00 0.62 19.62
C THR A 298 -9.93 1.49 20.87
N THR A 299 -8.74 1.64 21.44
CA THR A 299 -8.47 2.45 22.63
C THR A 299 -7.58 3.63 22.24
N ALA A 300 -8.00 4.86 22.54
CA ALA A 300 -7.16 6.02 22.33
C ALA A 300 -5.96 6.00 23.30
N ILE A 301 -4.78 6.44 22.82
CA ILE A 301 -3.59 6.58 23.66
C ILE A 301 -3.77 7.81 24.55
N ALA A 302 -4.43 7.63 25.69
CA ALA A 302 -4.65 8.71 26.65
C ALA A 302 -3.40 8.93 27.53
N PRO A 303 -3.10 10.18 27.96
CA PRO A 303 -1.88 10.50 28.72
C PRO A 303 -1.64 9.70 30.01
N SER A 304 -2.68 9.07 30.58
CA SER A 304 -2.62 8.30 31.81
C SER A 304 -3.07 6.84 31.64
N ALA A 305 -3.33 6.37 30.42
CA ALA A 305 -3.81 5.00 30.20
C ALA A 305 -2.64 4.01 30.33
N VAL A 306 -2.77 3.06 31.25
CA VAL A 306 -1.86 1.91 31.38
C VAL A 306 -2.41 0.70 30.62
N PHE A 307 -1.54 -0.23 30.27
CA PHE A 307 -1.97 -1.48 29.65
C PHE A 307 -2.87 -2.30 30.57
N PRO A 308 -3.91 -2.96 30.02
CA PRO A 308 -4.74 -3.87 30.80
C PRO A 308 -3.93 -5.10 31.22
N GLU A 309 -4.26 -5.67 32.38
CA GLU A 309 -3.56 -6.81 32.99
C GLU A 309 -3.41 -7.99 32.02
N CYS A 310 -4.47 -8.32 31.26
CA CYS A 310 -4.42 -9.39 30.27
C CYS A 310 -3.40 -9.17 29.15
N PHE A 311 -3.10 -7.91 28.78
CA PHE A 311 -2.05 -7.59 27.82
C PHE A 311 -0.67 -7.60 28.48
N VAL A 312 -0.56 -7.17 29.74
CA VAL A 312 0.69 -7.31 30.53
C VAL A 312 1.12 -8.78 30.63
N GLU A 313 0.18 -9.70 30.85
CA GLU A 313 0.42 -11.16 30.80
C GLU A 313 0.98 -11.62 29.43
N GLN A 314 0.58 -10.96 28.33
CA GLN A 314 1.15 -11.27 27.01
C GLN A 314 2.63 -10.83 26.93
N LEU A 315 2.97 -9.68 27.49
CA LEU A 315 4.35 -9.16 27.51
C LEU A 315 5.31 -10.12 28.24
N GLU A 316 4.86 -10.78 29.31
CA GLU A 316 5.65 -11.79 30.05
C GLU A 316 6.07 -12.98 29.18
N THR A 317 5.21 -13.36 28.22
CA THR A 317 5.48 -14.48 27.32
C THR A 317 6.40 -14.09 26.16
N GLY A 318 6.55 -12.79 25.87
CA GLY A 318 7.24 -12.25 24.71
C GLY A 318 6.34 -11.94 23.52
N ASN A 319 5.03 -12.14 23.67
CA ASN A 319 4.05 -11.45 22.84
C ASN A 319 4.12 -9.94 23.13
N GLY A 320 3.34 -9.14 22.41
CA GLY A 320 3.30 -7.70 22.68
C GLY A 320 2.93 -6.84 21.48
N ILE A 321 2.16 -7.39 20.55
CA ILE A 321 1.70 -6.63 19.41
C ILE A 321 0.43 -5.85 19.78
N VAL A 322 0.47 -4.55 19.53
CA VAL A 322 -0.73 -3.73 19.39
C VAL A 322 -0.96 -3.43 17.92
N MET A 323 -2.22 -3.44 17.47
CA MET A 323 -2.58 -2.88 16.17
C MET A 323 -2.83 -1.38 16.38
N ALA A 324 -2.19 -0.53 15.59
CA ALA A 324 -2.34 0.93 15.68
C ALA A 324 -2.99 1.49 14.42
N GLU A 325 -3.84 2.51 14.57
CA GLU A 325 -4.40 3.32 13.48
C GLU A 325 -4.14 4.81 13.73
N GLY A 326 -3.95 5.57 12.64
CA GLY A 326 -3.82 7.02 12.69
C GLY A 326 -5.18 7.71 12.83
N ALA A 327 -5.30 8.59 13.82
CA ALA A 327 -6.49 9.41 14.08
C ALA A 327 -6.29 10.92 13.82
N ALA A 328 -5.04 11.36 13.64
CA ALA A 328 -4.69 12.72 13.26
C ALA A 328 -3.32 12.77 12.58
N ALA A 329 -3.01 13.89 11.91
CA ALA A 329 -1.66 14.13 11.40
C ALA A 329 -0.71 14.40 12.58
N SER A 330 0.52 13.87 12.50
CA SER A 330 1.49 13.93 13.60
C SER A 330 2.92 13.73 13.10
N ASP A 331 3.86 14.45 13.71
CA ASP A 331 5.30 14.19 13.64
C ASP A 331 5.85 13.72 15.01
N SER A 332 4.97 13.52 16.01
CA SER A 332 5.35 13.11 17.36
C SER A 332 5.64 11.61 17.43
N PRO A 333 6.73 11.17 18.09
CA PRO A 333 7.04 9.76 18.25
C PRO A 333 5.99 9.07 19.12
N LEU A 334 5.81 7.76 18.91
CA LEU A 334 5.16 6.91 19.89
C LEU A 334 6.18 6.58 20.98
N ILE A 335 5.75 6.62 22.24
CA ILE A 335 6.63 6.48 23.39
C ILE A 335 6.12 5.35 24.28
N LEU A 336 6.99 4.40 24.58
CA LEU A 336 6.78 3.39 25.61
C LEU A 336 7.36 3.93 26.91
N GLU A 337 6.53 4.02 27.95
CA GLU A 337 7.02 4.31 29.30
C GLU A 337 6.87 3.10 30.21
N VAL A 338 7.94 2.82 30.96
CA VAL A 338 7.96 1.85 32.06
C VAL A 338 8.09 2.62 33.35
N ARG A 339 7.12 2.47 34.25
CA ARG A 339 6.99 3.31 35.45
C ARG A 339 6.99 2.49 36.72
N ASN A 340 7.59 3.01 37.79
CA ASN A 340 7.35 2.55 39.15
C ASN A 340 6.68 3.70 39.92
N GLY A 341 5.40 3.52 40.28
CA GLY A 341 4.57 4.61 40.77
C GLY A 341 4.52 5.78 39.79
N ASP A 342 4.86 6.98 40.27
CA ASP A 342 4.87 8.20 39.46
C ASP A 342 6.21 8.47 38.76
N HIS A 343 7.23 7.61 38.93
CA HIS A 343 8.53 7.76 38.28
C HIS A 343 8.59 6.99 36.95
N VAL A 344 9.20 7.60 35.92
CA VAL A 344 9.53 6.91 34.66
C VAL A 344 10.90 6.27 34.83
N ALA A 345 10.92 4.94 34.96
CA ALA A 345 12.14 4.17 35.12
C ALA A 345 12.91 4.05 33.80
N PHE A 346 12.16 3.86 32.70
CA PHE A 346 12.65 3.67 31.35
C PHE A 346 11.67 4.30 30.35
N GLU A 347 12.21 4.84 29.27
CA GLU A 347 11.46 5.30 28.10
C GLU A 347 12.03 4.62 26.85
N ARG A 348 11.21 4.44 25.82
CA ARG A 348 11.68 4.07 24.48
C ARG A 348 10.83 4.76 23.42
N LYS A 349 11.48 5.40 22.45
CA LYS A 349 10.81 6.16 21.40
C LYS A 349 10.78 5.38 20.09
N MET A 350 9.65 5.50 19.38
CA MET A 350 9.50 5.05 18.00
C MET A 350 9.17 6.28 17.13
N PRO A 351 10.17 6.84 16.44
CA PRO A 351 9.96 7.95 15.52
C PRO A 351 8.95 7.58 14.45
N MET A 352 7.96 8.44 14.22
CA MET A 352 6.92 8.18 13.23
C MET A 352 6.32 9.45 12.63
N LYS A 353 5.62 9.28 11.50
CA LYS A 353 4.91 10.36 10.81
C LYS A 353 3.57 9.91 10.26
N LEU A 354 2.51 10.65 10.60
CA LEU A 354 1.13 10.42 10.18
C LEU A 354 0.62 11.59 9.32
N SER A 355 -0.02 11.26 8.21
CA SER A 355 -0.71 12.24 7.35
C SER A 355 -1.84 11.58 6.54
N GLY A 356 -2.61 12.34 5.77
CA GLY A 356 -3.55 11.73 4.83
C GLY A 356 -2.81 10.86 3.79
N VAL A 357 -3.40 9.74 3.39
CA VAL A 357 -2.73 8.76 2.50
C VAL A 357 -2.24 9.36 1.17
N GLU A 358 -2.93 10.38 0.64
CA GLU A 358 -2.52 11.07 -0.59
C GLU A 358 -1.24 11.90 -0.45
N ALA A 359 -0.75 12.14 0.76
CA ALA A 359 0.56 12.75 1.00
C ALA A 359 1.73 11.75 0.90
N MET A 360 1.43 10.46 0.71
CA MET A 360 2.41 9.37 0.56
C MET A 360 2.61 8.93 -0.90
N PHE A 361 1.85 9.48 -1.85
CA PHE A 361 2.01 9.15 -3.25
C PHE A 361 1.67 10.32 -4.19
N ARG A 362 1.96 10.14 -5.48
CA ARG A 362 1.73 11.17 -6.50
C ARG A 362 0.41 10.95 -7.22
N LEU A 363 -0.44 11.96 -7.27
CA LEU A 363 -1.64 11.98 -8.11
C LEU A 363 -1.41 12.85 -9.34
N VAL A 364 -1.57 12.28 -10.53
CA VAL A 364 -1.42 12.97 -11.82
C VAL A 364 -2.73 12.90 -12.60
N SER A 365 -3.20 14.05 -13.06
CA SER A 365 -4.40 14.13 -13.89
C SER A 365 -4.08 14.33 -15.37
N LEU A 366 -4.50 13.36 -16.17
CA LEU A 366 -4.50 13.39 -17.64
C LEU A 366 -5.91 13.65 -18.19
N ARG A 367 -6.86 14.09 -17.34
CA ARG A 367 -8.28 14.25 -17.69
C ARG A 367 -8.54 15.42 -18.64
N ASP A 368 -7.71 16.47 -18.59
CA ASP A 368 -7.81 17.58 -19.54
C ASP A 368 -7.15 17.18 -20.87
N LEU A 369 -7.99 16.73 -21.79
CA LEU A 369 -7.58 16.30 -23.14
C LEU A 369 -7.11 17.47 -24.01
N SER A 370 -7.44 18.72 -23.64
CA SER A 370 -7.05 19.92 -24.38
C SER A 370 -5.72 20.53 -23.90
N ALA A 371 -5.27 20.19 -22.69
CA ALA A 371 -4.04 20.74 -22.15
C ALA A 371 -2.81 20.34 -23.01
N PRO A 372 -1.90 21.29 -23.35
CA PRO A 372 -0.74 21.00 -24.19
C PRO A 372 0.38 20.23 -23.47
N GLY A 373 0.29 20.10 -22.14
CA GLY A 373 1.30 19.43 -21.32
C GLY A 373 0.71 18.69 -20.12
N ILE A 374 1.58 18.30 -19.20
CA ILE A 374 1.24 17.55 -17.98
C ILE A 374 1.82 18.32 -16.79
N SER A 375 0.97 18.62 -15.81
CA SER A 375 1.44 19.17 -14.53
C SER A 375 1.92 18.02 -13.66
N LEU A 376 3.22 18.00 -13.36
CA LEU A 376 3.78 17.01 -12.44
C LEU A 376 3.53 17.46 -10.99
N PRO A 377 3.08 16.55 -10.11
CA PRO A 377 3.00 16.83 -8.68
C PRO A 377 4.41 16.94 -8.09
N SER A 378 4.51 17.61 -6.95
CA SER A 378 5.71 17.57 -6.13
C SER A 378 5.96 16.17 -5.59
N GLU A 379 7.15 15.98 -5.02
CA GLU A 379 7.45 14.82 -4.21
C GLU A 379 6.48 14.66 -3.02
N PRO A 380 6.05 13.43 -2.66
CA PRO A 380 5.16 13.21 -1.52
C PRO A 380 5.81 13.60 -0.20
N ALA A 381 5.15 14.45 0.58
CA ALA A 381 5.69 15.00 1.82
C ALA A 381 5.85 13.97 2.96
N ASN A 382 5.08 12.86 2.90
CA ASN A 382 5.12 11.80 3.91
C ASN A 382 5.76 10.50 3.41
N LEU A 383 6.16 10.42 2.13
CA LEU A 383 6.92 9.28 1.61
C LEU A 383 7.88 9.78 0.51
N PRO A 384 8.95 10.49 0.92
CA PRO A 384 9.89 11.05 -0.03
C PRO A 384 10.67 9.96 -0.78
N ASP A 385 11.12 10.27 -1.99
CA ASP A 385 11.79 9.37 -2.89
C ASP A 385 13.08 8.79 -2.30
N GLU A 386 13.74 9.51 -1.39
CA GLU A 386 14.98 9.07 -0.73
C GLU A 386 14.79 7.84 0.18
N VAL A 387 13.56 7.62 0.68
CA VAL A 387 13.22 6.43 1.49
C VAL A 387 12.56 5.32 0.66
N THR A 388 12.36 5.55 -0.64
CA THR A 388 11.80 4.58 -1.60
C THR A 388 12.89 3.94 -2.46
N ASP A 389 12.53 2.86 -3.16
CA ASP A 389 13.39 2.27 -4.18
C ASP A 389 13.38 3.09 -5.48
N ASN A 390 14.39 2.88 -6.33
CA ASN A 390 14.42 3.45 -7.68
C ASN A 390 13.52 2.66 -8.67
N ALA A 391 12.28 2.39 -8.26
CA ALA A 391 11.25 1.70 -9.01
C ALA A 391 9.93 2.49 -8.93
N ASN A 392 9.11 2.40 -9.98
CA ASN A 392 7.87 3.17 -10.11
C ASN A 392 6.72 2.25 -10.49
N ILE A 393 5.57 2.47 -9.83
CA ILE A 393 4.29 1.85 -10.19
C ILE A 393 3.35 2.98 -10.64
N PHE A 394 2.85 2.88 -11.87
CA PHE A 394 1.80 3.75 -12.40
C PHE A 394 0.49 2.99 -12.45
N PHE A 395 -0.53 3.44 -11.75
CA PHE A 395 -1.84 2.81 -11.74
C PHE A 395 -2.89 3.66 -12.44
N LEU A 396 -3.65 3.06 -13.37
CA LEU A 396 -4.78 3.67 -14.05
C LEU A 396 -6.09 3.00 -13.63
N HIS A 397 -7.05 3.80 -13.19
CA HIS A 397 -8.41 3.35 -12.91
C HIS A 397 -9.18 3.00 -14.20
N GLY A 398 -10.31 2.31 -14.03
CA GLY A 398 -11.20 1.89 -15.11
C GLY A 398 -12.20 2.93 -15.64
N PHE A 399 -13.21 2.42 -16.32
CA PHE A 399 -14.36 3.18 -16.85
C PHE A 399 -15.30 3.63 -15.72
N ARG A 400 -16.03 4.74 -15.95
CA ARG A 400 -17.05 5.28 -15.04
C ARG A 400 -16.52 5.75 -13.69
N VAL A 401 -15.23 6.06 -13.62
CA VAL A 401 -14.59 6.59 -12.41
C VAL A 401 -14.49 8.11 -12.50
N THR A 402 -15.18 8.79 -11.58
CA THR A 402 -15.13 10.26 -11.46
C THR A 402 -13.76 10.72 -10.95
N LEU A 403 -13.49 12.03 -10.95
CA LEU A 403 -12.25 12.54 -10.33
C LEU A 403 -12.16 12.17 -8.84
N GLY A 404 -13.27 12.24 -8.11
CA GLY A 404 -13.34 11.79 -6.71
C GLY A 404 -13.15 10.27 -6.59
N GLY A 405 -13.84 9.49 -7.41
CA GLY A 405 -13.66 8.03 -7.44
C GLY A 405 -12.23 7.61 -7.79
N ALA A 406 -11.53 8.40 -8.63
CA ALA A 406 -10.13 8.13 -8.98
C ALA A 406 -9.19 8.30 -7.79
N ARG A 407 -9.49 9.24 -6.87
CA ARG A 407 -8.77 9.38 -5.60
C ARG A 407 -8.94 8.11 -4.76
N ALA A 408 -10.17 7.67 -4.55
CA ALA A 408 -10.47 6.42 -3.85
C ALA A 408 -9.75 5.19 -4.46
N TRP A 409 -9.85 5.00 -5.77
CA TRP A 409 -9.16 3.89 -6.46
C TRP A 409 -7.65 3.92 -6.23
N ASN A 410 -7.03 5.10 -6.28
CA ASN A 410 -5.59 5.21 -6.11
C ASN A 410 -5.14 5.01 -4.67
N SER A 411 -5.86 5.56 -3.70
CA SER A 411 -5.59 5.33 -2.28
C SER A 411 -5.68 3.85 -1.94
N GLU A 412 -6.76 3.18 -2.36
CA GLU A 412 -6.96 1.75 -2.07
C GLU A 412 -5.90 0.84 -2.69
N MET A 413 -5.49 1.12 -3.93
CA MET A 413 -4.43 0.36 -4.58
C MET A 413 -3.06 0.65 -3.96
N PHE A 414 -2.77 1.91 -3.59
CA PHE A 414 -1.55 2.27 -2.88
C PHE A 414 -1.46 1.54 -1.53
N LYS A 415 -2.49 1.63 -0.68
CA LYS A 415 -2.52 0.99 0.64
C LYS A 415 -2.26 -0.52 0.53
N ARG A 416 -2.91 -1.22 -0.40
CA ARG A 416 -2.73 -2.68 -0.59
C ARG A 416 -1.33 -3.05 -1.09
N LEU A 417 -0.77 -2.28 -2.02
CA LEU A 417 0.61 -2.47 -2.47
C LEU A 417 1.60 -2.17 -1.34
N TRP A 418 1.36 -1.13 -0.55
CA TRP A 418 2.18 -0.75 0.60
C TRP A 418 2.17 -1.86 1.65
N GLN A 419 1.00 -2.35 2.06
CA GLN A 419 0.84 -3.48 3.01
C GLN A 419 1.39 -4.80 2.44
N SER A 420 1.58 -4.87 1.12
CA SER A 420 2.29 -5.97 0.45
C SER A 420 3.79 -5.69 0.31
N ALA A 421 4.38 -4.83 1.14
CA ALA A 421 5.80 -4.46 1.16
C ALA A 421 6.35 -3.78 -0.10
N SER A 422 5.52 -3.06 -0.86
CA SER A 422 6.05 -2.23 -1.95
C SER A 422 6.81 -1.01 -1.41
N ASN A 423 8.07 -0.87 -1.83
CA ASN A 423 8.90 0.33 -1.67
C ASN A 423 8.98 1.17 -2.95
N SER A 424 8.20 0.85 -4.00
CA SER A 424 8.20 1.61 -5.24
C SER A 424 7.49 2.96 -5.11
N ARG A 425 7.96 3.96 -5.86
CA ARG A 425 7.28 5.25 -6.02
C ARG A 425 5.94 5.04 -6.72
N TYR A 426 4.85 5.39 -6.06
CA TYR A 426 3.50 5.21 -6.60
C TYR A 426 3.00 6.47 -7.31
N TRP A 427 2.48 6.26 -8.51
CA TRP A 427 1.92 7.28 -9.40
C TRP A 427 0.47 6.90 -9.73
N GLY A 428 -0.47 7.52 -9.03
CA GLY A 428 -1.87 7.41 -9.36
C GLY A 428 -2.24 8.28 -10.55
N VAL A 429 -2.70 7.66 -11.63
CA VAL A 429 -2.98 8.34 -12.89
C VAL A 429 -4.49 8.36 -13.14
N THR A 430 -5.07 9.56 -13.23
CA THR A 430 -6.47 9.74 -13.59
C THR A 430 -6.65 10.23 -15.02
N TRP A 431 -7.68 9.72 -15.70
CA TRP A 431 -7.99 10.04 -17.09
C TRP A 431 -9.50 10.18 -17.32
N LYS A 432 -9.92 10.72 -18.46
CA LYS A 432 -11.33 11.03 -18.74
C LYS A 432 -12.13 9.79 -19.17
N GLY A 433 -12.37 8.88 -18.22
CA GLY A 433 -13.11 7.62 -18.41
C GLY A 433 -14.60 7.67 -17.99
N ASP A 434 -15.13 8.86 -17.70
CA ASP A 434 -16.48 9.12 -17.17
C ASP A 434 -17.22 10.22 -17.97
N ALA A 435 -17.02 10.30 -19.28
CA ALA A 435 -17.76 11.23 -20.13
C ALA A 435 -19.19 10.71 -20.44
N GLY A 436 -20.18 11.62 -20.44
CA GLY A 436 -21.59 11.33 -20.78
C GLY A 436 -22.58 11.84 -19.73
N ILE A 437 -23.84 12.08 -20.14
CA ILE A 437 -24.93 12.49 -19.24
C ILE A 437 -25.34 11.32 -18.32
N ASN A 438 -25.34 10.10 -18.87
CA ASN A 438 -25.29 8.86 -18.09
C ASN A 438 -24.04 8.08 -18.56
N THR A 439 -22.99 8.14 -17.75
CA THR A 439 -21.68 7.60 -18.10
C THR A 439 -21.72 6.12 -18.43
N ALA A 440 -22.58 5.33 -17.76
CA ALA A 440 -22.74 3.89 -17.99
C ALA A 440 -23.07 3.53 -19.45
N PHE A 441 -23.74 4.42 -20.17
CA PHE A 441 -24.17 4.24 -21.54
C PHE A 441 -23.19 4.78 -22.59
N ASN A 442 -22.12 5.44 -22.16
CA ASN A 442 -21.19 6.15 -23.03
C ASN A 442 -19.83 5.44 -23.12
N TYR A 443 -19.80 4.12 -23.02
CA TYR A 443 -18.56 3.33 -23.08
C TYR A 443 -17.71 3.69 -24.31
N HIS A 444 -18.31 3.69 -25.50
CA HIS A 444 -17.65 4.02 -26.77
C HIS A 444 -16.99 5.40 -26.78
N LYS A 445 -17.64 6.40 -26.19
CA LYS A 445 -17.07 7.75 -26.04
C LYS A 445 -15.81 7.74 -25.17
N ASN A 446 -15.81 6.90 -24.14
CA ASN A 446 -14.69 6.78 -23.23
C ASN A 446 -13.56 5.89 -23.80
N VAL A 447 -13.86 4.95 -24.71
CA VAL A 447 -12.85 4.29 -25.55
C VAL A 447 -12.12 5.34 -26.40
N TYR A 448 -12.85 6.28 -27.02
CA TYR A 448 -12.22 7.37 -27.76
C TYR A 448 -11.36 8.28 -26.86
N ASN A 449 -11.85 8.66 -25.69
CA ASN A 449 -11.05 9.41 -24.71
C ASN A 449 -9.79 8.65 -24.29
N ALA A 450 -9.83 7.31 -24.25
CA ALA A 450 -8.65 6.51 -23.93
C ALA A 450 -7.55 6.66 -24.99
N PHE A 451 -7.92 6.63 -26.29
CA PHE A 451 -7.01 6.94 -27.40
C PHE A 451 -6.43 8.36 -27.29
N LEU A 452 -7.26 9.36 -26.97
CA LEU A 452 -6.80 10.74 -26.78
C LEU A 452 -5.85 10.90 -25.58
N THR A 453 -6.00 10.06 -24.55
CA THR A 453 -5.16 10.10 -23.34
C THR A 453 -3.79 9.44 -23.56
N ALA A 454 -3.69 8.49 -24.49
CA ALA A 454 -2.54 7.61 -24.65
C ALA A 454 -1.19 8.33 -24.80
N ASN A 455 -1.12 9.38 -25.64
CA ASN A 455 0.11 10.16 -25.80
C ASN A 455 0.54 10.88 -24.51
N LYS A 456 -0.43 11.35 -23.71
CA LYS A 456 -0.15 11.99 -22.42
C LYS A 456 0.42 10.97 -21.43
N LEU A 457 -0.09 9.73 -21.43
CA LEU A 457 0.49 8.68 -20.59
C LEU A 457 1.95 8.38 -20.98
N LYS A 458 2.24 8.28 -22.29
CA LYS A 458 3.61 8.12 -22.77
C LYS A 458 4.51 9.28 -22.33
N THR A 459 4.03 10.51 -22.49
CA THR A 459 4.76 11.71 -22.08
C THR A 459 5.08 11.68 -20.59
N LEU A 460 4.08 11.35 -19.75
CA LEU A 460 4.27 11.20 -18.30
C LEU A 460 5.38 10.20 -17.95
N ILE A 461 5.34 9.00 -18.53
CA ILE A 461 6.20 7.90 -18.07
C ILE A 461 7.61 7.98 -18.66
N ASN A 462 7.76 8.35 -19.94
CA ASN A 462 9.04 8.32 -20.64
C ASN A 462 9.67 9.70 -20.85
N ASP A 463 8.90 10.77 -20.99
CA ASP A 463 9.43 12.08 -21.41
C ASP A 463 9.56 13.07 -20.24
N SER A 464 8.90 12.83 -19.11
CA SER A 464 8.93 13.70 -17.92
C SER A 464 10.16 13.52 -17.02
N GLY A 465 11.20 12.82 -17.48
CA GLY A 465 12.45 12.65 -16.73
C GLY A 465 12.35 11.76 -15.48
N ILE A 466 11.30 10.93 -15.35
CA ILE A 466 11.15 10.02 -14.21
C ILE A 466 12.19 8.88 -14.35
N SER A 467 13.12 8.74 -13.41
CA SER A 467 14.13 7.66 -13.40
C SER A 467 13.62 6.32 -12.86
N GLY A 468 14.38 5.25 -13.04
CA GLY A 468 14.11 3.94 -12.44
C GLY A 468 13.17 3.04 -13.24
N THR A 469 12.97 1.81 -12.74
CA THR A 469 12.11 0.79 -13.38
C THR A 469 10.66 1.26 -13.47
N LYS A 470 9.95 0.89 -14.55
CA LYS A 470 8.57 1.35 -14.83
C LYS A 470 7.61 0.16 -14.90
N THR A 471 6.75 0.03 -13.91
CA THR A 471 5.61 -0.91 -13.94
C THR A 471 4.33 -0.13 -14.15
N VAL A 472 3.53 -0.52 -15.15
CA VAL A 472 2.18 0.03 -15.36
C VAL A 472 1.16 -1.02 -14.96
N MET A 473 0.15 -0.62 -14.21
CA MET A 473 -1.01 -1.42 -13.86
C MET A 473 -2.25 -0.66 -14.31
N ALA A 474 -3.16 -1.31 -15.02
CA ALA A 474 -4.40 -0.66 -15.42
C ALA A 474 -5.59 -1.59 -15.21
N HIS A 475 -6.67 -1.03 -14.67
CA HIS A 475 -7.93 -1.74 -14.46
C HIS A 475 -8.92 -1.46 -15.59
N SER A 476 -9.69 -2.48 -16.01
CA SER A 476 -10.83 -2.31 -16.91
C SER A 476 -10.47 -1.54 -18.19
N LEU A 477 -11.25 -0.53 -18.58
CA LEU A 477 -11.01 0.29 -19.77
C LEU A 477 -9.72 1.13 -19.70
N GLY A 478 -9.13 1.34 -18.51
CA GLY A 478 -7.81 1.98 -18.39
C GLY A 478 -6.74 1.25 -19.21
N ASN A 479 -6.92 -0.06 -19.44
CA ASN A 479 -6.05 -0.85 -20.31
C ASN A 479 -6.04 -0.38 -21.76
N MET A 480 -7.15 0.20 -22.27
CA MET A 480 -7.18 0.78 -23.63
C MET A 480 -6.20 1.97 -23.75
N VAL A 481 -6.08 2.79 -22.69
CA VAL A 481 -5.12 3.89 -22.63
C VAL A 481 -3.70 3.36 -22.75
N VAL A 482 -3.36 2.35 -21.96
CA VAL A 482 -2.00 1.77 -21.93
C VAL A 482 -1.67 1.05 -23.24
N CYS A 483 -2.60 0.26 -23.78
CA CYS A 483 -2.41 -0.45 -25.04
C CYS A 483 -2.16 0.52 -26.20
N SER A 484 -2.95 1.60 -26.29
CA SER A 484 -2.73 2.66 -27.28
C SER A 484 -1.43 3.42 -26.99
N ALA A 485 -1.07 3.69 -25.73
CA ALA A 485 0.17 4.37 -25.40
C ALA A 485 1.40 3.57 -25.86
N ILE A 486 1.40 2.25 -25.66
CA ILE A 486 2.47 1.36 -26.13
C ILE A 486 2.46 1.29 -27.65
N LYS A 487 1.30 1.00 -28.25
CA LYS A 487 1.22 0.70 -29.69
C LYS A 487 1.38 1.92 -30.57
N ASP A 488 0.71 3.02 -30.24
CA ASP A 488 0.57 4.19 -31.09
C ASP A 488 1.58 5.28 -30.75
N HIS A 489 2.01 5.33 -29.48
CA HIS A 489 2.91 6.36 -28.97
C HIS A 489 4.27 5.83 -28.51
N GLN A 490 4.50 4.52 -28.64
CA GLN A 490 5.77 3.86 -28.32
C GLN A 490 6.17 4.03 -26.84
N LEU A 491 5.20 3.99 -25.92
CA LEU A 491 5.46 3.88 -24.49
C LEU A 491 6.29 2.62 -24.21
N VAL A 492 7.42 2.80 -23.50
CA VAL A 492 8.31 1.72 -23.06
C VAL A 492 8.18 1.55 -21.54
N VAL A 493 7.89 0.32 -21.12
CA VAL A 493 7.74 -0.07 -19.71
C VAL A 493 8.44 -1.40 -19.44
N SER A 494 8.83 -1.62 -18.18
CA SER A 494 9.48 -2.86 -17.75
C SER A 494 8.48 -3.99 -17.52
N LYS A 495 7.29 -3.66 -16.98
CA LYS A 495 6.18 -4.60 -16.74
C LYS A 495 4.84 -3.92 -16.97
N TYR A 496 3.89 -4.64 -17.54
CA TYR A 496 2.51 -4.18 -17.70
C TYR A 496 1.54 -5.24 -17.15
N CYS A 497 0.81 -4.90 -16.09
CA CYS A 497 -0.26 -5.73 -15.53
C CYS A 497 -1.62 -5.26 -16.07
N MET A 498 -2.25 -6.10 -16.87
CA MET A 498 -3.60 -5.89 -17.39
C MET A 498 -4.62 -6.46 -16.39
N LEU A 499 -5.25 -5.63 -15.57
CA LEU A 499 -6.20 -6.06 -14.53
C LEU A 499 -7.64 -5.97 -15.07
N ASN A 500 -8.36 -7.09 -15.15
CA ASN A 500 -9.72 -7.17 -15.72
C ASN A 500 -9.85 -6.37 -17.03
N ALA A 501 -8.96 -6.58 -18.00
CA ALA A 501 -8.85 -5.67 -19.14
C ALA A 501 -10.09 -5.64 -20.06
N ALA A 502 -10.74 -4.48 -20.14
CA ALA A 502 -11.84 -4.23 -21.08
C ALA A 502 -11.29 -3.79 -22.45
N VAL A 503 -10.61 -4.71 -23.12
CA VAL A 503 -10.01 -4.56 -24.45
C VAL A 503 -10.35 -5.81 -25.27
N PRO A 504 -10.72 -5.73 -26.56
CA PRO A 504 -11.03 -6.92 -27.35
C PRO A 504 -9.82 -7.87 -27.45
N SER A 505 -10.01 -9.15 -27.18
CA SER A 505 -8.91 -10.14 -27.26
C SER A 505 -8.36 -10.30 -28.69
N GLU A 506 -9.20 -10.10 -29.72
CA GLU A 506 -8.77 -10.11 -31.12
C GLU A 506 -7.73 -9.03 -31.45
N ALA A 507 -7.56 -8.02 -30.59
CA ALA A 507 -6.54 -6.99 -30.75
C ALA A 507 -5.11 -7.49 -30.58
N PHE A 508 -4.88 -8.60 -29.86
CA PHE A 508 -3.53 -9.11 -29.55
C PHE A 508 -3.09 -10.27 -30.43
N GLY A 509 -4.03 -10.92 -31.11
CA GLY A 509 -3.79 -12.02 -32.04
C GLY A 509 -4.18 -13.37 -31.46
N SER A 510 -4.81 -14.19 -32.32
CA SER A 510 -5.39 -15.53 -32.11
C SER A 510 -6.69 -15.58 -31.29
N ALA A 511 -7.71 -16.39 -31.63
CA ALA A 511 -7.94 -17.28 -32.76
C ALA A 511 -8.73 -16.56 -33.88
N ASN A 512 -8.89 -17.22 -35.03
CA ASN A 512 -9.85 -16.83 -36.06
C ASN A 512 -11.27 -16.80 -35.47
N ILE A 513 -11.63 -15.73 -34.77
CA ILE A 513 -13.00 -15.25 -34.85
C ILE A 513 -13.03 -14.47 -36.17
N SER A 514 -12.92 -15.20 -37.28
CA SER A 514 -13.52 -14.69 -38.49
C SER A 514 -14.99 -14.53 -38.17
N ALA A 515 -15.62 -13.51 -38.72
CA ALA A 515 -17.07 -13.40 -38.69
C ALA A 515 -17.76 -14.75 -39.08
N SER A 516 -17.06 -15.65 -39.79
CA SER A 516 -17.49 -16.98 -40.22
C SER A 516 -17.73 -18.00 -39.15
N SER A 517 -17.28 -17.76 -37.93
CA SER A 517 -17.66 -18.59 -36.79
C SER A 517 -18.95 -18.13 -36.09
N LYS A 518 -19.59 -17.03 -36.56
CA LYS A 518 -20.71 -16.35 -35.89
C LYS A 518 -20.49 -16.22 -34.39
N SER A 519 -19.66 -15.26 -33.98
CA SER A 519 -19.43 -14.94 -32.57
C SER A 519 -20.74 -14.68 -31.82
N VAL A 520 -20.86 -15.09 -30.55
CA VAL A 520 -22.01 -14.71 -29.71
C VAL A 520 -22.17 -13.19 -29.54
N LEU A 521 -21.21 -12.37 -29.97
CA LEU A 521 -21.28 -10.91 -29.93
C LEU A 521 -21.93 -10.27 -31.17
N HIS A 522 -22.13 -11.01 -32.27
CA HIS A 522 -22.86 -10.45 -33.41
C HIS A 522 -24.33 -10.25 -33.04
N HIS A 523 -24.96 -9.21 -33.56
CA HIS A 523 -26.34 -8.92 -33.19
C HIS A 523 -27.32 -9.88 -33.90
N ILE A 524 -28.29 -10.46 -33.18
CA ILE A 524 -29.25 -11.46 -33.70
C ILE A 524 -29.94 -11.03 -35.01
N GLU A 525 -30.31 -9.76 -35.18
CA GLU A 525 -30.96 -9.30 -36.43
C GLU A 525 -30.09 -9.48 -37.69
N TRP A 526 -28.79 -9.76 -37.54
CA TRP A 526 -27.84 -10.01 -38.62
C TRP A 526 -27.63 -11.51 -38.89
N ASP A 527 -28.38 -12.41 -38.25
CA ASP A 527 -28.19 -13.87 -38.38
C ASP A 527 -28.32 -14.38 -39.83
N ASP A 528 -29.21 -13.78 -40.63
CA ASP A 528 -29.38 -14.17 -42.04
C ASP A 528 -28.41 -13.45 -42.98
N TYR A 529 -27.64 -12.48 -42.49
CA TYR A 529 -26.70 -11.68 -43.27
C TYR A 529 -25.29 -12.28 -43.18
N LYS A 530 -24.67 -12.51 -44.33
CA LYS A 530 -23.30 -13.01 -44.43
C LYS A 530 -22.32 -11.94 -43.95
N GLU A 531 -21.29 -12.38 -43.28
CA GLU A 531 -20.18 -11.61 -42.71
C GLU A 531 -19.64 -10.47 -43.57
N LYS A 532 -19.53 -10.71 -44.88
CA LYS A 532 -19.09 -9.70 -45.86
C LYS A 532 -19.96 -8.42 -45.81
N THR A 533 -21.16 -8.48 -45.27
CA THR A 533 -22.06 -7.32 -45.15
C THR A 533 -21.92 -6.60 -43.81
N TRP A 534 -21.15 -7.14 -42.87
CA TRP A 534 -21.00 -6.59 -41.52
C TRP A 534 -20.01 -5.43 -41.49
N SER A 535 -20.22 -4.47 -40.59
CA SER A 535 -19.31 -3.35 -40.40
C SER A 535 -17.91 -3.78 -39.93
N THR A 536 -17.82 -4.91 -39.22
CA THR A 536 -16.56 -5.49 -38.72
C THR A 536 -15.64 -6.01 -39.82
N GLU A 537 -16.19 -6.37 -41.00
CA GLU A 537 -15.43 -6.88 -42.16
C GLU A 537 -15.25 -5.82 -43.26
N TRP A 538 -15.89 -4.66 -43.11
CA TRP A 538 -15.89 -3.59 -44.14
C TRP A 538 -14.48 -3.08 -44.47
N HIS A 539 -13.58 -3.09 -43.48
CA HIS A 539 -12.19 -2.67 -43.64
C HIS A 539 -11.46 -3.45 -44.75
N MET A 540 -11.81 -4.73 -44.97
CA MET A 540 -11.16 -5.61 -45.95
C MET A 540 -11.30 -5.12 -47.39
N TYR A 541 -12.27 -4.26 -47.67
CA TYR A 541 -12.51 -3.71 -49.00
C TYR A 541 -11.56 -2.58 -49.37
N PHE A 542 -10.72 -2.14 -48.43
CA PHE A 542 -9.83 -1.00 -48.59
C PHE A 542 -8.36 -1.36 -48.38
N PRO A 543 -7.82 -2.44 -49.01
CA PRO A 543 -6.47 -2.93 -48.70
C PRO A 543 -5.35 -1.92 -48.98
N ASN A 544 -5.65 -0.86 -49.74
CA ASN A 544 -4.70 0.16 -50.18
C ASN A 544 -4.92 1.52 -49.51
N ASP A 545 -5.80 1.64 -48.51
CA ASP A 545 -5.97 2.87 -47.74
C ASP A 545 -6.22 2.63 -46.24
N GLU A 546 -6.26 3.70 -45.47
CA GLU A 546 -6.28 3.65 -44.01
C GLU A 546 -7.58 3.06 -43.42
N ARG A 547 -8.66 2.98 -44.20
CA ARG A 547 -9.88 2.27 -43.77
C ARG A 547 -9.62 0.80 -43.51
N ASN A 548 -8.57 0.21 -44.07
CA ASN A 548 -8.12 -1.15 -43.73
C ASN A 548 -7.81 -1.31 -42.22
N ASN A 549 -7.53 -0.22 -41.52
CA ASN A 549 -7.24 -0.21 -40.09
C ASN A 549 -8.50 -0.06 -39.22
N LEU A 550 -9.70 0.04 -39.80
CA LEU A 550 -10.97 0.09 -39.07
C LEU A 550 -11.39 -1.31 -38.60
N THR A 551 -10.52 -1.96 -37.84
CA THR A 551 -10.72 -3.28 -37.26
C THR A 551 -10.04 -3.39 -35.91
N TRP A 552 -10.65 -4.13 -34.99
CA TRP A 552 -10.01 -4.49 -33.73
C TRP A 552 -8.96 -5.58 -33.94
N ILE A 553 -9.09 -6.39 -34.99
CA ILE A 553 -8.19 -7.51 -35.26
C ILE A 553 -6.75 -7.01 -35.38
N ASN A 554 -5.88 -7.56 -34.54
CA ASN A 554 -4.46 -7.22 -34.46
C ASN A 554 -4.15 -5.74 -34.15
N ARG A 555 -5.12 -4.94 -33.69
CA ARG A 555 -4.94 -3.50 -33.41
C ARG A 555 -3.79 -3.22 -32.44
N PHE A 556 -3.58 -4.11 -31.47
CA PHE A 556 -2.51 -4.06 -30.47
C PHE A 556 -1.56 -5.27 -30.58
N ARG A 557 -1.48 -5.89 -31.76
CA ARG A 557 -0.56 -7.01 -31.98
C ARG A 557 0.89 -6.53 -31.81
N ASN A 558 1.71 -7.42 -31.26
CA ASN A 558 3.12 -7.19 -30.98
C ASN A 558 3.36 -6.00 -30.03
N ILE A 559 2.46 -5.72 -29.09
CA ILE A 559 2.84 -4.89 -27.95
C ILE A 559 3.97 -5.64 -27.20
N GLY A 560 5.16 -5.05 -27.19
CA GLY A 560 6.33 -5.66 -26.54
C GLY A 560 6.28 -5.49 -25.01
N GLY A 561 7.09 -6.25 -24.29
CA GLY A 561 7.28 -6.13 -22.85
C GLY A 561 6.84 -7.36 -22.06
N ASN A 562 7.13 -7.36 -20.76
CA ASN A 562 6.64 -8.35 -19.81
C ASN A 562 5.18 -8.02 -19.44
N ILE A 563 4.26 -8.43 -20.30
CA ILE A 563 2.82 -8.18 -20.16
C ILE A 563 2.17 -9.40 -19.52
N VAL A 564 1.39 -9.15 -18.47
CA VAL A 564 0.65 -10.19 -17.75
C VAL A 564 -0.83 -9.80 -17.72
N ASN A 565 -1.67 -10.66 -18.27
CA ASN A 565 -3.12 -10.56 -18.24
C ASN A 565 -3.68 -11.20 -16.97
N PHE A 566 -4.10 -10.36 -16.03
CA PHE A 566 -4.83 -10.74 -14.84
C PHE A 566 -6.33 -10.65 -15.12
N TYR A 567 -6.93 -11.79 -15.43
CA TYR A 567 -8.35 -11.90 -15.81
C TYR A 567 -9.18 -12.55 -14.70
N SER A 568 -10.51 -12.47 -14.79
CA SER A 568 -11.41 -13.28 -13.96
C SER A 568 -12.50 -13.88 -14.84
N ASN A 569 -12.69 -15.18 -14.75
CA ASN A 569 -13.77 -15.89 -15.43
C ASN A 569 -15.15 -15.73 -14.74
N GLU A 570 -15.17 -15.12 -13.56
CA GLU A 570 -16.36 -14.84 -12.75
C GLU A 570 -16.78 -13.36 -12.83
N ASP A 571 -16.06 -12.54 -13.60
CA ASP A 571 -16.28 -11.10 -13.76
C ASP A 571 -17.62 -10.82 -14.46
N GLU A 572 -18.58 -10.26 -13.71
CA GLU A 572 -19.93 -9.98 -14.17
C GLU A 572 -20.00 -8.95 -15.30
N VAL A 573 -19.03 -8.04 -15.37
CA VAL A 573 -18.94 -6.99 -16.39
C VAL A 573 -18.43 -7.53 -17.71
N LEU A 574 -17.45 -8.42 -17.64
CA LEU A 574 -16.69 -8.90 -18.80
C LEU A 574 -17.17 -10.24 -19.32
N MET A 575 -17.88 -11.03 -18.52
CA MET A 575 -18.44 -12.31 -18.94
C MET A 575 -19.46 -12.15 -20.07
N LEU A 576 -19.44 -13.09 -21.03
CA LEU A 576 -20.38 -13.13 -22.14
C LEU A 576 -21.62 -13.96 -21.81
N HIS A 577 -22.77 -13.53 -22.32
CA HIS A 577 -23.96 -14.36 -22.37
C HIS A 577 -23.79 -15.50 -23.39
N SER A 578 -24.46 -16.64 -23.18
CA SER A 578 -24.35 -17.84 -24.04
C SER A 578 -25.06 -17.71 -25.38
N SER A 579 -26.04 -16.81 -25.48
CA SER A 579 -26.77 -16.47 -26.70
C SER A 579 -26.34 -15.10 -27.23
N ASN A 580 -26.28 -14.96 -28.55
CA ASN A 580 -26.19 -13.68 -29.26
C ASN A 580 -27.49 -12.87 -29.16
N ASP A 581 -28.57 -13.54 -28.81
CA ASP A 581 -29.81 -12.93 -28.43
C ASP A 581 -29.80 -12.60 -26.94
N ILE A 582 -29.09 -11.55 -26.60
CA ILE A 582 -29.11 -11.00 -25.24
C ILE A 582 -30.47 -10.31 -24.91
N TRP A 583 -31.46 -10.33 -25.83
CA TRP A 583 -32.83 -9.82 -25.65
C TRP A 583 -33.91 -10.91 -25.59
N ALA A 584 -34.01 -11.77 -26.60
CA ALA A 584 -35.09 -12.73 -26.80
C ALA A 584 -34.66 -14.14 -26.36
N GLY A 585 -34.75 -14.34 -25.05
CA GLY A 585 -34.55 -15.66 -24.46
C GLY A 585 -34.79 -15.74 -22.94
N THR A 586 -34.91 -14.60 -22.24
CA THR A 586 -34.93 -14.59 -20.77
C THR A 586 -36.25 -14.09 -20.16
N GLY A 587 -37.16 -13.51 -20.95
CA GLY A 587 -38.32 -12.81 -20.36
C GLY A 587 -37.92 -11.57 -19.55
N ALA A 588 -36.73 -11.03 -19.79
CA ALA A 588 -36.17 -9.92 -19.03
C ALA A 588 -36.94 -8.61 -19.26
N SER A 589 -37.41 -8.04 -18.15
CA SER A 589 -38.00 -6.72 -18.01
C SER A 589 -37.00 -5.59 -18.30
N TRP A 590 -37.51 -4.37 -18.56
CA TRP A 590 -36.72 -3.14 -18.67
C TRP A 590 -35.70 -2.97 -17.53
N TRP A 591 -36.03 -3.49 -16.35
CA TRP A 591 -35.22 -3.41 -15.13
C TRP A 591 -33.96 -4.28 -15.17
N GLU A 592 -34.03 -5.47 -15.76
CA GLU A 592 -32.89 -6.39 -15.96
C GLU A 592 -31.94 -5.89 -17.07
N ILE A 593 -32.47 -5.13 -18.03
CA ILE A 593 -31.68 -4.45 -19.08
C ILE A 593 -30.88 -3.29 -18.48
N THR A 594 -31.44 -2.58 -17.49
CA THR A 594 -30.76 -1.53 -16.75
C THR A 594 -29.90 -2.03 -15.58
N GLU A 595 -29.83 -3.34 -15.35
CA GLU A 595 -28.96 -3.89 -14.32
C GLU A 595 -27.50 -3.61 -14.71
N TYR A 596 -26.93 -2.60 -14.06
CA TYR A 596 -25.55 -2.19 -14.24
C TYR A 596 -24.62 -3.32 -13.78
N GLY A 597 -23.62 -3.66 -14.58
CA GLY A 597 -22.69 -4.73 -14.23
C GLY A 597 -22.81 -5.90 -15.20
N ASN A 598 -23.85 -6.72 -15.05
CA ASN A 598 -24.00 -8.00 -15.77
C ASN A 598 -23.93 -7.87 -17.31
N HIS A 599 -22.99 -8.62 -17.90
CA HIS A 599 -22.75 -8.72 -19.34
C HIS A 599 -22.54 -7.38 -20.05
N SER A 600 -22.06 -6.35 -19.33
CA SER A 600 -21.94 -5.00 -19.88
C SER A 600 -21.07 -4.95 -21.12
N TRP A 601 -19.98 -5.73 -21.17
CA TRP A 601 -19.15 -5.87 -22.37
C TRP A 601 -19.96 -6.41 -23.57
N HIS A 602 -20.71 -7.50 -23.37
CA HIS A 602 -21.51 -8.09 -24.45
C HIS A 602 -22.54 -7.09 -24.96
N LYS A 603 -23.32 -6.49 -24.04
CA LYS A 603 -24.37 -5.52 -24.38
C LYS A 603 -23.80 -4.37 -25.23
N GLN A 604 -22.69 -3.75 -24.80
CA GLN A 604 -22.16 -2.60 -25.55
C GLN A 604 -21.63 -2.97 -26.94
N GLU A 605 -21.03 -4.16 -27.13
CA GLU A 605 -20.61 -4.60 -28.47
C GLU A 605 -21.79 -5.00 -29.36
N ALA A 606 -22.79 -5.71 -28.83
CA ALA A 606 -23.97 -6.13 -29.58
C ALA A 606 -24.87 -4.95 -29.98
N PHE A 607 -24.90 -3.86 -29.21
CA PHE A 607 -25.72 -2.66 -29.51
C PHE A 607 -25.01 -1.55 -30.26
N LYS A 608 -23.71 -1.67 -30.51
CA LYS A 608 -22.95 -0.61 -31.17
C LYS A 608 -23.59 -0.25 -32.53
N GLY A 609 -23.84 1.04 -32.75
CA GLY A 609 -24.40 1.55 -33.99
C GLY A 609 -25.92 1.42 -34.18
N ARG A 610 -26.66 0.90 -33.18
CA ARG A 610 -28.10 0.63 -33.33
C ARG A 610 -29.03 1.84 -33.09
N ALA A 611 -28.52 2.99 -32.66
CA ALA A 611 -29.40 4.12 -32.29
C ALA A 611 -30.24 4.65 -33.46
N TYR A 612 -29.79 4.45 -34.70
CA TYR A 612 -30.51 4.86 -35.91
C TYR A 612 -31.79 4.05 -36.14
N ASN A 613 -31.80 2.77 -35.77
CA ASN A 613 -32.87 1.81 -36.09
C ASN A 613 -33.64 1.35 -34.84
N ASN A 614 -33.26 1.81 -33.65
CA ASN A 614 -33.80 1.33 -32.38
C ASN A 614 -34.08 2.52 -31.44
N PRO A 615 -35.25 2.57 -30.77
CA PRO A 615 -35.57 3.60 -29.80
C PRO A 615 -34.63 3.64 -28.58
N PHE A 616 -33.71 2.68 -28.40
CA PHE A 616 -32.71 2.65 -27.33
C PHE A 616 -31.47 3.52 -27.60
N TYR A 617 -31.65 4.69 -28.23
CA TYR A 617 -30.59 5.61 -28.65
C TYR A 617 -29.68 6.12 -27.51
N LEU A 618 -30.11 5.99 -26.25
CA LEU A 618 -29.37 6.48 -25.09
C LEU A 618 -28.16 5.60 -24.72
N ALA A 619 -28.13 4.33 -25.14
CA ALA A 619 -27.09 3.36 -24.76
C ALA A 619 -26.31 2.75 -25.93
N CYS A 620 -26.48 3.32 -27.11
CA CYS A 620 -25.75 2.95 -28.31
C CYS A 620 -25.38 4.21 -29.10
N THR A 621 -24.58 4.03 -30.13
CA THR A 621 -24.22 5.09 -31.07
C THR A 621 -25.15 5.02 -32.28
N ASP A 622 -25.33 6.14 -32.97
CA ASP A 622 -25.88 6.20 -34.33
C ASP A 622 -24.78 6.01 -35.39
N TRP A 623 -23.60 5.52 -34.99
CA TRP A 623 -22.41 5.38 -35.84
C TRP A 623 -22.27 3.92 -36.27
N CYS A 624 -22.25 3.66 -37.58
CA CYS A 624 -21.96 2.35 -38.20
C CYS A 624 -22.49 1.15 -37.40
N GLY A 625 -21.70 0.11 -37.17
CA GLY A 625 -22.06 -1.00 -36.29
C GLY A 625 -23.15 -1.92 -36.84
N TRP A 626 -24.14 -2.24 -36.00
CA TRP A 626 -25.24 -3.16 -36.30
C TRP A 626 -26.55 -2.48 -36.72
N GLY A 627 -26.58 -1.15 -36.83
CA GLY A 627 -27.73 -0.44 -37.41
C GLY A 627 -27.82 -0.71 -38.91
N PHE A 628 -29.01 -0.98 -39.45
CA PHE A 628 -29.21 -1.16 -40.89
C PHE A 628 -29.30 0.17 -41.62
N ALA A 629 -28.79 0.25 -42.84
CA ALA A 629 -29.18 1.32 -43.76
C ALA A 629 -30.68 1.20 -44.04
N MET A 630 -31.41 2.31 -43.93
CA MET A 630 -32.85 2.37 -44.11
C MET A 630 -33.22 3.23 -45.31
N GLU A 631 -34.34 2.93 -45.94
CA GLU A 631 -34.96 3.75 -46.98
C GLU A 631 -36.47 3.83 -46.78
N TRP A 632 -37.10 4.83 -47.37
CA TRP A 632 -38.56 4.96 -47.38
C TRP A 632 -39.11 4.11 -48.53
N ASP A 633 -40.06 3.23 -48.22
CA ASP A 633 -40.79 2.51 -49.26
C ASP A 633 -41.91 3.37 -49.88
N ASP A 634 -42.58 2.83 -50.89
CA ASP A 634 -43.66 3.50 -51.62
C ASP A 634 -44.88 3.80 -50.73
N ASP A 635 -45.03 3.09 -49.60
CA ASP A 635 -46.09 3.27 -48.61
C ASP A 635 -45.72 4.32 -47.55
N GLY A 636 -44.49 4.84 -47.59
CA GLY A 636 -43.98 5.84 -46.66
C GLY A 636 -43.51 5.27 -45.33
N ASP A 637 -43.24 3.97 -45.26
CA ASP A 637 -42.65 3.29 -44.11
C ASP A 637 -41.12 3.24 -44.25
N LEU A 638 -40.42 3.37 -43.11
CA LEU A 638 -38.97 3.28 -43.07
C LEU A 638 -38.55 1.80 -42.98
N VAL A 639 -38.05 1.25 -44.09
CA VAL A 639 -37.67 -0.16 -44.23
C VAL A 639 -36.16 -0.35 -44.39
N ARG A 640 -35.67 -1.57 -44.17
CA ARG A 640 -34.27 -1.92 -44.45
C ARG A 640 -34.03 -1.77 -45.96
N LYS A 641 -32.98 -1.04 -46.33
CA LYS A 641 -32.59 -0.80 -47.72
C LYS A 641 -32.33 -2.10 -48.50
N TYR A 642 -31.81 -3.12 -47.80
CA TYR A 642 -31.49 -4.41 -48.38
C TYR A 642 -32.01 -5.52 -47.48
N ASP A 643 -32.77 -6.46 -48.04
CA ASP A 643 -33.03 -7.73 -47.36
C ASP A 643 -31.79 -8.64 -47.37
N ALA A 644 -31.82 -9.71 -46.57
CA ALA A 644 -30.70 -10.61 -46.43
C ALA A 644 -30.30 -11.30 -47.75
N ALA A 645 -31.26 -11.68 -48.60
CA ALA A 645 -30.98 -12.37 -49.85
C ALA A 645 -30.26 -11.45 -50.84
N ALA A 646 -30.77 -10.22 -51.01
CA ALA A 646 -30.19 -9.19 -51.84
C ALA A 646 -28.79 -8.80 -51.34
N ALA A 647 -28.65 -8.47 -50.05
CA ALA A 647 -27.38 -8.13 -49.41
C ALA A 647 -26.33 -9.24 -49.60
N ASN A 648 -26.71 -10.49 -49.40
CA ASN A 648 -25.81 -11.64 -49.54
C ASN A 648 -25.37 -11.90 -50.99
N ALA A 649 -26.15 -11.47 -51.98
CA ALA A 649 -25.79 -11.57 -53.39
C ALA A 649 -24.87 -10.43 -53.86
N MET A 650 -24.76 -9.32 -53.11
CA MET A 650 -23.99 -8.15 -53.54
C MET A 650 -22.49 -8.43 -53.70
N PRO A 651 -21.88 -7.95 -54.81
CA PRO A 651 -20.43 -7.85 -54.97
C PRO A 651 -19.77 -6.95 -53.90
N THR A 652 -18.51 -7.22 -53.58
CA THR A 652 -17.77 -6.49 -52.52
C THR A 652 -17.50 -5.03 -52.89
N ASP A 653 -17.32 -4.71 -54.18
CA ASP A 653 -17.17 -3.34 -54.68
C ASP A 653 -18.45 -2.50 -54.50
N VAL A 654 -19.63 -3.12 -54.56
CA VAL A 654 -20.91 -2.47 -54.23
C VAL A 654 -21.02 -2.24 -52.72
N LEU A 655 -20.69 -3.26 -51.91
CA LEU A 655 -20.72 -3.16 -50.44
C LEU A 655 -19.71 -2.14 -49.89
N ALA A 656 -18.61 -1.89 -50.61
CA ALA A 656 -17.63 -0.87 -50.25
C ALA A 656 -18.20 0.56 -50.32
N VAL A 657 -19.13 0.83 -51.26
CA VAL A 657 -19.69 2.18 -51.46
C VAL A 657 -21.13 2.35 -51.00
N SER A 658 -21.87 1.26 -50.84
CA SER A 658 -23.21 1.24 -50.28
C SER A 658 -23.35 0.05 -49.32
N PRO A 659 -22.79 0.15 -48.11
CA PRO A 659 -22.89 -0.93 -47.13
C PRO A 659 -24.33 -1.20 -46.69
N VAL A 660 -24.55 -2.37 -46.10
CA VAL A 660 -25.84 -2.78 -45.52
C VAL A 660 -26.08 -2.11 -44.17
N PHE A 661 -25.02 -1.79 -43.43
CA PHE A 661 -25.12 -1.05 -42.19
C PHE A 661 -25.30 0.45 -42.44
N HIS A 662 -25.83 1.16 -41.45
CA HIS A 662 -26.01 2.60 -41.49
C HIS A 662 -24.66 3.32 -41.51
N LEU A 663 -24.30 3.96 -42.62
CA LEU A 663 -23.03 4.66 -42.72
C LEU A 663 -23.12 6.06 -42.10
N ASN A 664 -22.53 6.22 -40.92
CA ASN A 664 -22.44 7.48 -40.19
C ASN A 664 -21.20 7.46 -39.28
N PRO A 665 -20.38 8.53 -39.26
CA PRO A 665 -20.48 9.75 -40.07
C PRO A 665 -20.17 9.51 -41.57
N PRO A 666 -20.79 10.25 -42.51
CA PRO A 666 -20.52 10.16 -43.95
C PRO A 666 -19.03 10.28 -44.33
N GLU A 667 -18.26 10.98 -43.50
CA GLU A 667 -16.82 11.19 -43.60
C GLU A 667 -16.03 9.88 -43.66
N MET A 668 -16.58 8.78 -43.14
CA MET A 668 -16.01 7.44 -43.27
C MET A 668 -15.82 7.02 -44.75
N MET A 669 -16.62 7.55 -45.68
CA MET A 669 -16.47 7.31 -47.13
C MET A 669 -15.40 8.18 -47.79
N SER A 670 -15.16 9.38 -47.25
CA SER A 670 -14.31 10.42 -47.86
C SER A 670 -12.92 10.55 -47.22
N LEU A 671 -12.52 9.57 -46.40
CA LEU A 671 -11.24 9.52 -45.69
C LEU A 671 -9.94 9.72 -46.52
N PRO A 672 -9.86 9.48 -47.85
CA PRO A 672 -8.59 9.70 -48.55
C PRO A 672 -8.44 11.17 -49.02
N ASN A 673 -7.46 11.86 -48.42
CA ASN A 673 -6.67 13.00 -48.98
C ASN A 673 -6.88 14.43 -48.44
N LEU A 674 -7.85 14.72 -47.58
CA LEU A 674 -8.14 16.12 -47.18
C LEU A 674 -7.82 16.50 -45.74
N LEU A 675 -7.60 15.53 -44.84
CA LEU A 675 -7.27 15.80 -43.44
C LEU A 675 -5.76 15.63 -43.17
N PRO A 676 -5.17 16.47 -42.29
CA PRO A 676 -3.86 16.22 -41.68
C PRO A 676 -3.79 14.82 -41.07
N LEU A 677 -2.60 14.21 -41.05
CA LEU A 677 -2.38 12.84 -40.57
C LEU A 677 -2.93 12.64 -39.14
N GLU A 678 -2.75 13.62 -38.27
CA GLU A 678 -3.20 13.55 -36.87
C GLU A 678 -4.74 13.54 -36.76
N ASP A 679 -5.42 14.43 -37.49
CA ASP A 679 -6.89 14.51 -37.49
C ASP A 679 -7.51 13.25 -38.10
N ARG A 680 -6.84 12.67 -39.09
CA ARG A 680 -7.22 11.41 -39.71
C ARG A 680 -7.12 10.24 -38.73
N GLN A 681 -6.03 10.14 -37.97
CA GLN A 681 -5.86 9.09 -36.96
C GLN A 681 -6.88 9.24 -35.81
N LYS A 682 -7.20 10.48 -35.40
CA LYS A 682 -8.26 10.75 -34.41
C LYS A 682 -9.61 10.26 -34.92
N LEU A 683 -9.97 10.58 -36.17
CA LEU A 683 -11.21 10.12 -36.78
C LEU A 683 -11.28 8.59 -36.90
N LEU A 684 -10.19 7.92 -37.33
CA LEU A 684 -10.13 6.44 -37.38
C LEU A 684 -10.32 5.82 -35.98
N ASN A 685 -9.68 6.38 -34.95
CA ASN A 685 -9.85 5.91 -33.57
C ASN A 685 -11.28 6.14 -33.07
N GLU A 686 -11.91 7.25 -33.43
CA GLU A 686 -13.30 7.55 -33.06
C GLU A 686 -14.28 6.61 -33.77
N LEU A 687 -14.08 6.36 -35.07
CA LEU A 687 -14.84 5.40 -35.86
C LEU A 687 -14.71 3.98 -35.30
N LEU A 688 -13.48 3.55 -34.98
CA LEU A 688 -13.23 2.24 -34.37
C LEU A 688 -13.95 2.12 -33.02
N ALA A 689 -13.88 3.14 -32.16
CA ALA A 689 -14.51 3.16 -30.85
C ALA A 689 -16.04 3.12 -30.92
N LYS A 690 -16.64 3.93 -31.80
CA LYS A 690 -18.09 4.16 -31.85
C LYS A 690 -18.85 3.30 -32.85
N GLY A 691 -18.20 2.83 -33.91
CA GLY A 691 -18.89 2.25 -35.06
C GLY A 691 -18.40 0.88 -35.51
N ILE A 692 -17.33 0.34 -34.92
CA ILE A 692 -16.83 -1.01 -35.23
C ILE A 692 -16.98 -1.91 -34.00
N PRO A 693 -17.91 -2.88 -34.02
CA PRO A 693 -18.07 -3.85 -32.94
C PRO A 693 -16.85 -4.76 -32.82
N ALA A 694 -16.55 -5.21 -31.61
CA ALA A 694 -15.66 -6.34 -31.40
C ALA A 694 -16.44 -7.65 -31.56
N LEU A 695 -15.81 -8.66 -32.18
CA LEU A 695 -16.37 -10.01 -32.29
C LEU A 695 -15.75 -10.96 -31.26
N SER A 696 -14.78 -10.50 -30.48
CA SER A 696 -14.08 -11.30 -29.49
C SER A 696 -14.49 -10.99 -28.04
N PRO A 697 -14.37 -11.97 -27.11
CA PRO A 697 -14.44 -11.69 -25.69
C PRO A 697 -13.40 -10.64 -25.27
N PRO A 698 -13.63 -9.90 -24.17
CA PRO A 698 -12.62 -9.01 -23.64
C PRO A 698 -11.45 -9.78 -23.04
N CYS A 699 -10.28 -9.17 -23.04
CA CYS A 699 -9.05 -9.67 -22.44
C CYS A 699 -9.22 -10.08 -20.97
N GLY A 700 -10.04 -9.35 -20.21
CA GLY A 700 -10.27 -9.63 -18.78
C GLY A 700 -11.24 -10.78 -18.49
N ALA A 701 -11.86 -11.39 -19.50
CA ALA A 701 -12.76 -12.54 -19.31
C ALA A 701 -12.03 -13.90 -19.41
N GLY A 702 -10.78 -13.93 -19.87
CA GLY A 702 -10.06 -15.18 -20.09
C GLY A 702 -8.62 -15.00 -20.50
N ASP A 703 -7.92 -16.12 -20.66
CA ASP A 703 -6.55 -16.13 -21.13
C ASP A 703 -6.45 -15.70 -22.60
N ILE A 704 -5.33 -15.09 -22.97
CA ILE A 704 -5.06 -14.59 -24.32
C ILE A 704 -3.81 -15.28 -24.82
N ASN A 705 -3.97 -16.07 -25.88
CA ASN A 705 -2.84 -16.77 -26.45
C ASN A 705 -1.77 -15.78 -26.95
N GLY A 706 -0.53 -16.00 -26.53
CA GLY A 706 0.61 -15.11 -26.77
C GLY A 706 0.89 -14.10 -25.65
N LEU A 707 0.04 -14.00 -24.62
CA LEU A 707 0.30 -13.22 -23.40
C LEU A 707 0.36 -14.16 -22.18
N ALA A 708 1.08 -13.77 -21.13
CA ALA A 708 1.06 -14.53 -19.88
C ALA A 708 -0.28 -14.28 -19.16
N GLY A 709 -1.08 -15.33 -18.94
CA GLY A 709 -2.37 -15.24 -18.25
C GLY A 709 -2.31 -15.70 -16.79
N LYS A 710 -3.04 -15.00 -15.91
CA LYS A 710 -3.28 -15.38 -14.51
C LYS A 710 -4.75 -15.13 -14.16
N ASN A 711 -5.47 -16.17 -13.74
CA ASN A 711 -6.83 -16.01 -13.26
C ASN A 711 -6.82 -15.49 -11.81
N MET A 712 -7.41 -14.32 -11.58
CA MET A 712 -7.46 -13.69 -10.25
C MET A 712 -8.24 -14.50 -9.23
N THR A 713 -9.17 -15.37 -9.68
CA THR A 713 -9.88 -16.30 -8.77
C THR A 713 -8.94 -17.25 -8.04
N ASP A 714 -7.77 -17.54 -8.60
CA ASP A 714 -6.76 -18.44 -8.02
C ASP A 714 -5.98 -17.77 -6.86
N PHE A 715 -6.28 -16.51 -6.59
CA PHE A 715 -5.69 -15.70 -5.53
C PHE A 715 -6.71 -15.31 -4.45
N LYS A 716 -7.94 -15.84 -4.50
CA LYS A 716 -8.88 -15.76 -3.38
C LYS A 716 -8.25 -16.43 -2.16
N SER A 717 -8.25 -15.75 -1.03
CA SER A 717 -7.82 -16.31 0.26
C SER A 717 -9.01 -16.44 1.22
N ASN A 718 -8.82 -17.25 2.27
CA ASN A 718 -9.65 -17.24 3.47
C ASN A 718 -11.17 -17.42 3.27
N GLY A 719 -11.58 -18.23 2.30
CA GLY A 719 -12.99 -18.61 2.12
C GLY A 719 -13.89 -17.53 1.50
N TRP A 720 -13.33 -16.45 0.96
CA TRP A 720 -13.97 -15.35 0.22
C TRP A 720 -15.18 -14.69 0.91
N GLY A 721 -15.08 -13.40 1.22
CA GLY A 721 -16.09 -12.68 2.00
C GLY A 721 -17.45 -12.43 1.34
N ARG A 722 -17.67 -12.83 0.08
CA ARG A 722 -18.96 -12.61 -0.62
C ARG A 722 -19.91 -13.81 -0.48
N PRO A 723 -21.23 -13.57 -0.37
CA PRO A 723 -22.22 -14.65 -0.28
C PRO A 723 -22.22 -15.63 -1.46
N LYS A 724 -22.02 -15.12 -2.69
CA LYS A 724 -22.04 -15.95 -3.91
C LYS A 724 -20.70 -16.59 -4.26
N ASN A 725 -19.66 -16.33 -3.46
CA ASN A 725 -18.29 -16.80 -3.73
C ASN A 725 -17.72 -16.41 -5.12
N GLU A 726 -18.19 -15.31 -5.72
CA GLU A 726 -17.79 -14.82 -7.05
C GLU A 726 -16.77 -13.67 -6.94
N TRP A 727 -15.78 -13.62 -7.83
CA TRP A 727 -14.85 -12.50 -8.01
C TRP A 727 -15.43 -11.52 -9.03
N LEU A 728 -15.98 -10.42 -8.53
CA LEU A 728 -16.61 -9.38 -9.34
C LEU A 728 -15.60 -8.38 -9.90
N HIS A 729 -16.01 -7.60 -10.89
CA HIS A 729 -15.15 -6.76 -11.72
C HIS A 729 -14.22 -5.81 -10.94
N SER A 730 -14.70 -5.28 -9.81
CA SER A 730 -13.97 -4.33 -8.97
C SER A 730 -13.45 -4.95 -7.67
N ASP A 731 -13.52 -6.27 -7.49
CA ASP A 731 -13.18 -6.93 -6.22
C ASP A 731 -11.70 -6.84 -5.85
N ILE A 732 -10.81 -6.60 -6.82
CA ILE A 732 -9.42 -6.22 -6.54
C ILE A 732 -9.31 -5.01 -5.59
N LYS A 733 -10.29 -4.09 -5.65
CA LYS A 733 -10.42 -2.94 -4.74
C LYS A 733 -11.47 -3.18 -3.67
N ASN A 734 -12.62 -3.72 -4.04
CA ASN A 734 -13.81 -3.73 -3.20
C ASN A 734 -13.78 -4.80 -2.11
N MET A 735 -13.04 -5.87 -2.30
CA MET A 735 -12.87 -6.88 -1.27
C MET A 735 -11.80 -6.42 -0.27
N ALA A 736 -12.01 -6.77 1.00
CA ALA A 736 -10.99 -6.57 2.01
C ALA A 736 -9.66 -7.20 1.58
N PHE A 737 -8.54 -6.56 1.95
CA PHE A 737 -7.20 -7.06 1.67
C PHE A 737 -6.98 -8.48 2.18
N TYR A 738 -7.62 -8.83 3.30
CA TYR A 738 -7.73 -10.18 3.85
C TYR A 738 -8.07 -11.28 2.83
N TYR A 739 -8.89 -10.97 1.82
CA TYR A 739 -9.31 -11.92 0.79
C TYR A 739 -8.48 -11.84 -0.50
N THR A 740 -7.68 -10.79 -0.67
CA THR A 740 -6.99 -10.45 -1.93
C THR A 740 -5.47 -10.32 -1.80
N TYR A 741 -4.89 -10.43 -0.60
CA TYR A 741 -3.45 -10.18 -0.37
C TYR A 741 -2.54 -11.03 -1.26
N LEU A 742 -2.91 -12.28 -1.55
CA LEU A 742 -2.15 -13.16 -2.44
C LEU A 742 -2.03 -12.61 -3.86
N LEU A 743 -3.02 -11.86 -4.35
CA LEU A 743 -2.96 -11.19 -5.65
C LEU A 743 -1.94 -10.06 -5.63
N PHE A 744 -1.90 -9.27 -4.55
CA PHE A 744 -0.96 -8.15 -4.43
C PHE A 744 0.48 -8.64 -4.23
N ASP A 745 0.68 -9.71 -3.46
CA ASP A 745 1.97 -10.39 -3.33
C ASP A 745 2.46 -10.90 -4.71
N GLU A 746 1.57 -11.50 -5.51
CA GLU A 746 1.87 -11.91 -6.90
C GLU A 746 2.17 -10.72 -7.83
N LEU A 747 1.44 -9.61 -7.73
CA LEU A 747 1.70 -8.42 -8.54
C LEU A 747 3.11 -7.87 -8.33
N LEU A 748 3.64 -8.02 -7.11
CA LEU A 748 5.00 -7.66 -6.72
C LEU A 748 6.03 -8.78 -6.96
N GLY A 749 5.60 -9.96 -7.39
CA GLY A 749 6.47 -11.10 -7.70
C GLY A 749 6.97 -11.86 -6.47
N LYS A 750 6.30 -11.72 -5.32
CA LYS A 750 6.55 -12.58 -4.15
C LYS A 750 6.03 -13.99 -4.44
N LYS A 751 6.74 -15.00 -3.94
CA LYS A 751 6.27 -16.39 -4.03
C LYS A 751 5.11 -16.59 -3.05
N LYS A 752 4.14 -17.42 -3.43
CA LYS A 752 3.17 -17.98 -2.47
C LYS A 752 3.96 -18.88 -1.52
N ASP A 753 4.11 -18.47 -0.26
CA ASP A 753 4.56 -19.36 0.81
C ASP A 753 3.37 -20.16 1.36
#